data_AF-A0AAD5DXW4-F1
#
_entry.id   AF-A0AAD5DXW4-F1
#
_cell.length_a   1.000
_cell.length_b   1.000
_cell.length_c   1.000
_cell.angle_alpha   90.00
_cell.angle_beta   90.00
_cell.angle_gamma   90.00
#
_symmetry.space_group_name_H-M   'P 1'
#
loop_
_entity.id
_entity.type
_entity.pdbx_description
1 polymer ?
#
loop_
_entity_poly.entity_id
_entity_poly.type
_entity_poly.pdbx_seq_one_letter_code
_entity_poly.pdbx_strand_id
1 'polypeptide(L)'
;MSSDLLELLQRLERGFSAPCASRADAEALFADAVAFRREARRHALAEPAGIPSALAALLQRLGALNRALPTALELNGAAETQFNAACLAIEVCAQLASRLPLQHNDMFRLSSAVAVVFGTGPALLQRRTSAAAGAPTYLEQLFLACARQLAAASAALRQAVNMRLQPEATAAFVRTVGRAEAVLPWLAAVSQALLAVPSELQGARLQQLLGGSGDAAQGWHARVHTEYAELARSFLAGLTQTYSAALQQLPATQQAVLSVLLDRCLPVLAAGSSPDTLANEMHSAYGLAVCLGYALESPCLRSELAARMQQPASAAYLQQALQVVAALPLHRRQADTGGMFGAPHAGTALLLGRLCNCGGLPASTAAAAAWPFVEAMPHLAAMLAAVAADDSISVNQLAVACYGVQLASYWMVQHLPPISTDSQLAAWAAAVDASVELEPLLLQLQERCRSVPDEALQEAPLRLSRQLLVLLAGAGAASAHVKGKLAAAQPAAADERLTRQLWALHTSMCRLVAWLAADPGGGRAALLANDRMPGMAYLLQGFSRVRQALVGEATRALKEGLLSQERLHGMCAAHWAALQTLVQMLGGLAGCGDVLSSIVSDLYTICRNCEPLLTDGSLLALLSEAFVQLATKLPQLPESSQRQVAKLLDHVAGAIPRAGCLVAEGVHALKALDAAAEELDAPAAPTAQQRLLLQQVQQAAGVSAGVGFENGASSATVLALLPAISDRLPAATRLADLLHQWWQPAMQPERHKAAQLVLAQAAATRSCAYLRCANLGGKGGPAAGEVVGSKRCSACRAVWYCGTACSHADWREGGHRRVCKPLGAARRAAKEAAAAAAALAEEAGEGQRGS
;
A
#
# COMPACT_ATOMS: atom_id res chain seq x y z
N MET A 1 37.71 -40.27 5.01
CA MET A 1 37.37 -38.84 4.78
C MET A 1 36.68 -38.17 5.98
N SER A 2 36.07 -38.89 6.94
CA SER A 2 35.70 -38.30 8.24
C SER A 2 36.86 -38.15 9.24
N SER A 3 37.99 -38.85 9.01
CA SER A 3 39.16 -38.83 9.91
C SER A 3 39.77 -37.44 10.04
N ASP A 4 39.92 -36.72 8.93
CA ASP A 4 40.62 -35.43 8.91
C ASP A 4 39.88 -34.38 9.76
N LEU A 5 38.55 -34.37 9.69
CA LEU A 5 37.70 -33.49 10.50
C LEU A 5 37.79 -33.85 11.99
N LEU A 6 37.80 -35.15 12.31
CA LEU A 6 37.94 -35.62 13.68
C LEU A 6 39.32 -35.29 14.27
N GLU A 7 40.39 -35.50 13.50
CA GLU A 7 41.76 -35.14 13.88
C GLU A 7 41.91 -33.63 14.10
N LEU A 8 41.28 -32.80 13.25
CA LEU A 8 41.24 -31.36 13.43
C LEU A 8 40.51 -30.95 14.71
N LEU A 9 39.36 -31.56 15.02
CA LEU A 9 38.63 -31.31 16.28
C LEU A 9 39.49 -31.66 17.51
N GLN A 10 40.17 -32.80 17.50
CA GLN A 10 41.04 -33.23 18.60
C GLN A 10 42.29 -32.35 18.75
N ARG A 11 42.87 -31.86 17.64
CA ARG A 11 43.97 -30.89 17.69
C ARG A 11 43.52 -29.55 18.28
N LEU A 12 42.37 -29.04 17.84
CA LEU A 12 41.77 -27.83 18.38
C LEU A 12 41.43 -27.98 19.87
N GLU A 13 40.85 -29.11 20.28
CA GLU A 13 40.53 -29.40 21.68
C GLU A 13 41.79 -29.29 22.56
N ARG A 14 42.89 -29.94 22.15
CA ARG A 14 44.18 -29.84 22.86
C ARG A 14 44.72 -28.42 22.86
N GLY A 15 44.66 -27.72 21.73
CA GLY A 15 45.16 -26.36 21.60
C GLY A 15 44.41 -25.32 22.44
N PHE A 16 43.12 -25.51 22.71
CA PHE A 16 42.32 -24.61 23.56
C PHE A 16 42.28 -25.03 25.04
N SER A 17 43.04 -26.06 25.43
CA SER A 17 43.06 -26.53 26.82
C SER A 17 43.75 -25.57 27.80
N ALA A 18 44.64 -24.70 27.30
CA ALA A 18 45.36 -23.69 28.06
C ALA A 18 45.74 -22.48 27.17
N PRO A 19 46.11 -21.32 27.74
CA PRO A 19 46.67 -20.21 26.97
C PRO A 19 47.95 -20.64 26.21
N CYS A 20 48.10 -20.21 24.96
CA CYS A 20 49.29 -20.52 24.16
C CYS A 20 50.56 -19.92 24.80
N ALA A 21 51.60 -20.73 24.96
CA ALA A 21 52.87 -20.30 25.56
C ALA A 21 53.64 -19.31 24.68
N SER A 22 53.49 -19.42 23.36
CA SER A 22 54.15 -18.54 22.39
C SER A 22 53.21 -18.08 21.27
N ARG A 23 53.65 -17.05 20.53
CA ARG A 23 52.95 -16.58 19.33
C ARG A 23 52.92 -17.66 18.23
N ALA A 24 53.99 -18.44 18.08
CA ALA A 24 54.05 -19.52 17.10
C ALA A 24 52.99 -20.61 17.38
N ASP A 25 52.80 -20.97 18.65
CA ASP A 25 51.75 -21.94 19.04
C ASP A 25 50.35 -21.40 18.72
N ALA A 26 50.12 -20.10 18.97
CA ALA A 26 48.85 -19.46 18.65
C ALA A 26 48.61 -19.37 17.13
N GLU A 27 49.63 -19.10 16.34
CA GLU A 27 49.56 -19.08 14.87
C GLU A 27 49.30 -20.48 14.30
N ALA A 28 49.92 -21.52 14.85
CA ALA A 28 49.65 -22.92 14.50
C ALA A 28 48.20 -23.30 14.84
N LEU A 29 47.72 -22.93 16.02
CA LEU A 29 46.32 -23.14 16.43
C LEU A 29 45.33 -22.39 15.53
N PHE A 30 45.67 -21.16 15.12
CA PHE A 30 44.87 -20.40 14.17
C PHE A 30 44.83 -21.07 12.79
N ALA A 31 45.96 -21.59 12.30
CA ALA A 31 46.01 -22.35 11.05
C ALA A 31 45.13 -23.61 11.11
N ASP A 32 45.14 -24.32 12.23
CA ASP A 32 44.25 -25.47 12.47
C ASP A 32 42.77 -25.07 12.46
N ALA A 33 42.41 -23.92 13.04
CA ALA A 33 41.03 -23.41 12.99
C ALA A 33 40.60 -23.04 11.56
N VAL A 34 41.51 -22.49 10.75
CA VAL A 34 41.27 -22.23 9.31
C VAL A 34 41.08 -23.53 8.53
N ALA A 35 41.91 -24.54 8.80
CA ALA A 35 41.79 -25.86 8.19
C ALA A 35 40.46 -26.52 8.59
N PHE A 36 40.07 -26.44 9.86
CA PHE A 36 38.78 -26.93 10.36
C PHE A 36 37.59 -26.30 9.64
N ARG A 37 37.59 -24.97 9.45
CA ARG A 37 36.53 -24.30 8.66
C ARG A 37 36.46 -24.82 7.22
N ARG A 38 37.61 -24.98 6.57
CA ARG A 38 37.67 -25.47 5.18
C ARG A 38 37.10 -26.89 5.09
N GLU A 39 37.46 -27.74 6.04
CA GLU A 39 37.05 -29.14 6.05
C GLU A 39 35.56 -29.30 6.39
N ALA A 40 35.06 -28.57 7.38
CA ALA A 40 33.64 -28.56 7.73
C ALA A 40 32.72 -28.10 6.58
N ARG A 41 33.22 -27.30 5.64
CA ARG A 41 32.48 -26.88 4.43
C ARG A 41 32.45 -27.92 3.32
N ARG A 42 33.46 -28.79 3.23
CA ARG A 42 33.57 -29.80 2.16
C ARG A 42 32.66 -30.99 2.37
N HIS A 43 32.36 -31.33 3.63
CA HIS A 43 31.63 -32.55 3.94
C HIS A 43 30.12 -32.34 3.97
N ALA A 44 29.41 -33.08 3.11
CA ALA A 44 28.05 -33.50 3.41
C ALA A 44 28.15 -34.53 4.54
N LEU A 45 27.68 -34.17 5.74
CA LEU A 45 27.87 -34.98 6.95
C LEU A 45 26.99 -36.24 6.87
N ALA A 46 27.51 -37.32 6.27
CA ALA A 46 26.99 -38.66 6.49
C ALA A 46 27.55 -39.15 7.83
N GLU A 47 26.70 -39.18 8.88
CA GLU A 47 27.00 -39.37 10.31
C GLU A 47 28.28 -40.19 10.62
N PRO A 48 29.45 -39.55 10.76
CA PRO A 48 30.62 -40.26 11.20
C PRO A 48 30.57 -40.40 12.72
N ALA A 49 30.55 -41.65 13.21
CA ALA A 49 30.65 -41.95 14.63
C ALA A 49 31.84 -41.18 15.25
N GLY A 50 31.57 -40.41 16.32
CA GLY A 50 32.60 -39.68 17.08
C GLY A 50 32.64 -38.16 16.87
N ILE A 51 32.13 -37.61 15.76
CA ILE A 51 32.13 -36.15 15.55
C ILE A 51 31.35 -35.39 16.64
N PRO A 52 30.13 -35.81 17.03
CA PRO A 52 29.39 -35.11 18.09
C PRO A 52 30.15 -35.08 19.41
N SER A 53 30.80 -36.19 19.80
CA SER A 53 31.58 -36.27 21.04
C SER A 53 32.82 -35.36 21.01
N ALA A 54 33.58 -35.37 19.91
CA ALA A 54 34.75 -34.50 19.75
C ALA A 54 34.35 -33.01 19.69
N LEU A 55 33.24 -32.69 19.02
CA LEU A 55 32.69 -31.34 19.00
C LEU A 55 32.31 -30.87 20.41
N ALA A 56 31.65 -31.73 21.18
CA ALA A 56 31.23 -31.42 22.53
C ALA A 56 32.43 -31.20 23.49
N ALA A 57 33.50 -31.97 23.32
CA ALA A 57 34.76 -31.79 24.05
C ALA A 57 35.44 -30.45 23.70
N LEU A 58 35.51 -30.11 22.40
CA LEU A 58 36.03 -28.83 21.93
C LEU A 58 35.22 -27.65 22.51
N LEU A 59 33.89 -27.72 22.48
CA LEU A 59 33.02 -26.68 23.06
C LEU A 59 33.25 -26.49 24.56
N GLN A 60 33.47 -27.58 25.30
CA GLN A 60 33.80 -27.51 26.72
C GLN A 60 35.15 -26.80 26.95
N ARG A 61 36.18 -27.07 26.13
CA ARG A 61 37.47 -26.38 26.21
C ARG A 61 37.36 -24.89 25.89
N LEU A 62 36.60 -24.53 24.85
CA LEU A 62 36.34 -23.13 24.49
C LEU A 62 35.63 -22.38 25.62
N GLY A 63 34.68 -23.02 26.33
CA GLY A 63 34.04 -22.42 27.51
C GLY A 63 35.00 -22.23 28.69
N ALA A 64 35.96 -23.13 28.88
CA ALA A 64 36.99 -22.99 29.91
C ALA A 64 38.01 -21.89 29.57
N LEU A 65 38.32 -21.71 28.29
CA LEU A 65 39.27 -20.72 27.79
C LEU A 65 38.92 -19.28 28.21
N ASN A 66 37.62 -18.94 28.29
CA ASN A 66 37.17 -17.62 28.76
C ASN A 66 37.72 -17.25 30.15
N ARG A 67 37.88 -18.23 31.05
CA ARG A 67 38.46 -18.00 32.39
C ARG A 67 39.98 -17.96 32.39
N ALA A 68 40.60 -18.57 31.38
CA ALA A 68 42.05 -18.72 31.30
C ALA A 68 42.70 -17.59 30.48
N LEU A 69 41.98 -16.97 29.55
CA LEU A 69 42.50 -15.83 28.82
C LEU A 69 42.63 -14.61 29.73
N PRO A 70 43.76 -13.88 29.65
CA PRO A 70 44.04 -12.77 30.54
C PRO A 70 43.02 -11.63 30.42
N THR A 71 42.98 -10.78 31.44
CA THR A 71 42.27 -9.51 31.36
C THR A 71 42.91 -8.59 30.31
N ALA A 72 42.21 -7.51 29.93
CA ALA A 72 42.62 -6.58 28.86
C ALA A 72 44.09 -6.14 28.88
N LEU A 73 44.65 -5.94 30.08
CA LEU A 73 46.00 -5.41 30.29
C LEU A 73 47.12 -6.42 29.95
N GLU A 74 46.78 -7.70 29.89
CA GLU A 74 47.75 -8.80 29.76
C GLU A 74 47.65 -9.51 28.39
N LEU A 75 46.76 -9.05 27.50
CA LEU A 75 46.66 -9.60 26.16
C LEU A 75 47.97 -9.33 25.41
N ASN A 76 48.75 -10.37 25.16
CA ASN A 76 49.91 -10.33 24.26
C ASN A 76 49.49 -10.82 22.85
N GLY A 77 50.41 -10.73 21.88
CA GLY A 77 50.10 -11.15 20.50
C GLY A 77 49.70 -12.62 20.36
N ALA A 78 50.15 -13.50 21.26
CA ALA A 78 49.75 -14.91 21.29
C ALA A 78 48.29 -15.07 21.75
N ALA A 79 47.91 -14.42 22.85
CA ALA A 79 46.53 -14.43 23.37
C ALA A 79 45.53 -13.87 22.35
N GLU A 80 45.88 -12.78 21.65
CA GLU A 80 45.03 -12.24 20.58
C GLU A 80 44.84 -13.24 19.42
N THR A 81 45.92 -13.92 19.03
CA THR A 81 45.87 -14.89 17.92
C THR A 81 45.07 -16.13 18.33
N GLN A 82 45.25 -16.62 19.56
CA GLN A 82 44.45 -17.72 20.12
C GLN A 82 42.96 -17.35 20.24
N PHE A 83 42.64 -16.13 20.67
CA PHE A 83 41.26 -15.64 20.71
C PHE A 83 40.62 -15.61 19.31
N ASN A 84 41.37 -15.16 18.29
CA ASN A 84 40.91 -15.18 16.90
C ASN A 84 40.65 -16.62 16.41
N ALA A 85 41.50 -17.57 16.81
CA ALA A 85 41.31 -19.00 16.51
C ALA A 85 40.05 -19.53 17.19
N ALA A 86 39.81 -19.15 18.45
CA ALA A 86 38.62 -19.54 19.20
C ALA A 86 37.33 -19.03 18.56
N CYS A 87 37.29 -17.75 18.12
CA CYS A 87 36.14 -17.21 17.39
C CYS A 87 35.83 -18.03 16.13
N LEU A 88 36.86 -18.35 15.36
CA LEU A 88 36.70 -19.14 14.14
C LEU A 88 36.21 -20.57 14.43
N ALA A 89 36.76 -21.21 15.46
CA ALA A 89 36.32 -22.53 15.90
C ALA A 89 34.85 -22.50 16.35
N ILE A 90 34.42 -21.50 17.13
CA ILE A 90 33.03 -21.34 17.57
C ILE A 90 32.08 -21.17 16.38
N GLU A 91 32.42 -20.33 15.40
CA GLU A 91 31.63 -20.15 14.17
C GLU A 91 31.40 -21.50 13.47
N VAL A 92 32.46 -22.30 13.31
CA VAL A 92 32.39 -23.60 12.62
C VAL A 92 31.65 -24.63 13.47
N CYS A 93 31.85 -24.66 14.78
CA CYS A 93 31.11 -25.52 15.70
C CYS A 93 29.60 -25.26 15.61
N ALA A 94 29.18 -24.00 15.54
CA ALA A 94 27.77 -23.63 15.37
C ALA A 94 27.21 -24.02 13.99
N GLN A 95 28.02 -23.99 12.93
CA GLN A 95 27.62 -24.46 11.60
C GLN A 95 27.50 -25.98 11.53
N LEU A 96 28.35 -26.72 12.24
CA LEU A 96 28.22 -28.17 12.36
C LEU A 96 27.01 -28.55 13.23
N ALA A 97 26.75 -27.79 14.29
CA ALA A 97 25.60 -27.99 15.17
C ALA A 97 24.26 -27.95 14.43
N SER A 98 24.11 -27.11 13.40
CA SER A 98 22.86 -27.05 12.61
C SER A 98 22.66 -28.25 11.68
N ARG A 99 23.70 -29.06 11.48
CA ARG A 99 23.70 -30.22 10.56
C ARG A 99 23.80 -31.55 11.28
N LEU A 100 24.07 -31.54 12.59
CA LEU A 100 24.26 -32.72 13.42
C LEU A 100 23.13 -32.82 14.45
N PRO A 101 22.69 -34.03 14.82
CA PRO A 101 21.73 -34.24 15.90
C PRO A 101 22.41 -34.02 17.26
N LEU A 102 22.64 -32.75 17.63
CA LEU A 102 23.24 -32.42 18.92
C LEU A 102 22.28 -32.62 20.07
N GLN A 103 22.80 -33.07 21.21
CA GLN A 103 22.02 -33.12 22.44
C GLN A 103 21.82 -31.72 23.03
N HIS A 104 20.78 -31.56 23.84
CA HIS A 104 20.49 -30.28 24.51
C HIS A 104 21.69 -29.75 25.33
N ASN A 105 22.46 -30.66 25.94
CA ASN A 105 23.69 -30.32 26.67
C ASN A 105 24.77 -29.72 25.76
N ASP A 106 24.88 -30.17 24.51
CA ASP A 106 25.87 -29.65 23.57
C ASP A 106 25.51 -28.24 23.12
N MET A 107 24.22 -27.91 23.03
CA MET A 107 23.75 -26.55 22.76
C MET A 107 24.07 -25.58 23.91
N PHE A 108 23.99 -26.06 25.16
CA PHE A 108 24.48 -25.30 26.33
C PHE A 108 26.00 -25.12 26.32
N ARG A 109 26.75 -26.13 25.87
CA ARG A 109 28.20 -26.01 25.70
C ARG A 109 28.56 -25.03 24.59
N LEU A 110 27.83 -25.02 23.47
CA LEU A 110 27.99 -24.03 22.40
C LEU A 110 27.73 -22.62 22.91
N SER A 111 26.65 -22.45 23.69
CA SER A 111 26.36 -21.20 24.39
C SER A 111 27.50 -20.82 25.31
N SER A 112 28.01 -21.73 26.13
CA SER A 112 29.14 -21.49 27.05
C SER A 112 30.43 -21.12 26.34
N ALA A 113 30.70 -21.69 25.17
CA ALA A 113 31.87 -21.37 24.35
C ALA A 113 31.83 -19.90 23.89
N VAL A 114 30.66 -19.35 23.56
CA VAL A 114 30.52 -17.95 23.14
C VAL A 114 30.85 -16.95 24.26
N ALA A 115 30.89 -17.38 25.53
CA ALA A 115 31.26 -16.53 26.65
C ALA A 115 32.65 -15.91 26.49
N VAL A 116 33.57 -16.58 25.80
CA VAL A 116 34.90 -16.01 25.49
C VAL A 116 34.79 -14.74 24.66
N VAL A 117 33.84 -14.69 23.71
CA VAL A 117 33.60 -13.54 22.85
C VAL A 117 33.07 -12.37 23.67
N PHE A 118 32.10 -12.60 24.56
CA PHE A 118 31.52 -11.55 25.39
C PHE A 118 32.45 -11.10 26.53
N GLY A 119 33.28 -11.99 27.06
CA GLY A 119 34.23 -11.71 28.15
C GLY A 119 35.51 -11.02 27.68
N THR A 120 36.30 -11.71 26.84
CA THR A 120 37.60 -11.22 26.36
C THR A 120 37.49 -10.26 25.17
N GLY A 121 36.44 -10.39 24.36
CA GLY A 121 36.24 -9.60 23.14
C GLY A 121 36.21 -8.08 23.32
N PRO A 122 35.50 -7.50 24.31
CA PRO A 122 35.46 -6.05 24.51
C PRO A 122 36.85 -5.44 24.71
N ALA A 123 37.66 -6.07 25.57
CA ALA A 123 39.02 -5.65 25.87
C ALA A 123 39.92 -5.63 24.61
N LEU A 124 39.85 -6.70 23.81
CA LEU A 124 40.60 -6.80 22.56
C LEU A 124 40.20 -5.70 21.56
N LEU A 125 38.91 -5.45 21.41
CA LEU A 125 38.39 -4.44 20.48
C LEU A 125 38.74 -3.03 20.93
N GLN A 126 38.65 -2.73 22.22
CA GLN A 126 39.07 -1.44 22.78
C GLN A 126 40.56 -1.18 22.53
N ARG A 127 41.43 -2.17 22.83
CA ARG A 127 42.87 -2.05 22.55
C ARG A 127 43.15 -1.77 21.08
N ARG A 128 42.52 -2.52 20.17
CA ARG A 128 42.71 -2.33 18.72
C ARG A 128 42.13 -1.01 18.22
N THR A 129 41.03 -0.55 18.80
CA THR A 129 40.45 0.77 18.47
C THR A 129 41.42 1.89 18.86
N SER A 130 42.01 1.82 20.06
CA SER A 130 43.05 2.76 20.48
C SER A 130 44.30 2.71 19.60
N ALA A 131 44.75 1.51 19.18
CA ALA A 131 45.88 1.36 18.27
C ALA A 131 45.58 1.90 16.86
N ALA A 132 44.34 1.71 16.38
CA ALA A 132 43.90 2.17 15.06
C ALA A 132 43.82 3.70 14.93
N ALA A 133 43.65 4.42 16.05
CA ALA A 133 43.77 5.88 16.05
C ALA A 133 45.17 6.38 15.67
N GLY A 134 46.22 5.56 15.88
CA GLY A 134 47.61 5.93 15.61
C GLY A 134 48.16 5.48 14.25
N ALA A 135 47.59 4.45 13.61
CA ALA A 135 48.09 3.94 12.33
C ALA A 135 46.99 3.25 11.48
N PRO A 136 46.80 3.65 10.20
CA PRO A 136 45.77 3.09 9.32
C PRO A 136 45.83 1.57 9.10
N THR A 137 47.02 0.97 9.19
CA THR A 137 47.21 -0.49 9.05
C THR A 137 46.49 -1.30 10.12
N TYR A 138 46.18 -0.71 11.27
CA TYR A 138 45.41 -1.36 12.33
C TYR A 138 43.90 -1.33 12.10
N LEU A 139 43.39 -0.44 11.23
CA LEU A 139 41.95 -0.38 10.91
C LEU A 139 41.46 -1.68 10.26
N GLU A 140 42.30 -2.27 9.40
CA GLU A 140 42.03 -3.56 8.74
C GLU A 140 41.99 -4.70 9.77
N GLN A 141 42.94 -4.71 10.72
CA GLN A 141 42.99 -5.69 11.79
C GLN A 141 41.83 -5.53 12.78
N LEU A 142 41.39 -4.30 13.02
CA LEU A 142 40.22 -3.99 13.84
C LEU A 142 38.95 -4.52 13.18
N PHE A 143 38.75 -4.24 11.89
CA PHE A 143 37.59 -4.73 11.14
C PHE A 143 37.53 -6.27 11.12
N LEU A 144 38.67 -6.93 10.89
CA LEU A 144 38.75 -8.39 10.89
C LEU A 144 38.47 -9.00 12.28
N ALA A 145 38.87 -8.32 13.36
CA ALA A 145 38.51 -8.73 14.71
C ALA A 145 37.00 -8.62 14.96
N CYS A 146 36.36 -7.52 14.55
CA CYS A 146 34.91 -7.37 14.62
C CYS A 146 34.20 -8.49 13.84
N ALA A 147 34.62 -8.72 12.59
CA ALA A 147 34.03 -9.73 11.71
C ALA A 147 34.04 -11.14 12.35
N ARG A 148 35.18 -11.53 12.94
CA ARG A 148 35.32 -12.85 13.59
C ARG A 148 34.45 -12.98 14.84
N GLN A 149 34.43 -11.96 15.70
CA GLN A 149 33.60 -11.97 16.90
C GLN A 149 32.10 -12.00 16.57
N LEU A 150 31.67 -11.18 15.60
CA LEU A 150 30.29 -11.14 15.13
C LEU A 150 29.87 -12.46 14.50
N ALA A 151 30.70 -13.07 13.66
CA ALA A 151 30.40 -14.35 13.04
C ALA A 151 30.26 -15.47 14.10
N ALA A 152 31.17 -15.51 15.08
CA ALA A 152 31.11 -16.48 16.19
C ALA A 152 29.84 -16.30 17.03
N ALA A 153 29.57 -15.06 17.46
CA ALA A 153 28.42 -14.72 18.29
C ALA A 153 27.10 -14.98 17.56
N SER A 154 26.98 -14.54 16.31
CA SER A 154 25.77 -14.72 15.50
C SER A 154 25.51 -16.18 15.18
N ALA A 155 26.54 -16.95 14.78
CA ALA A 155 26.37 -18.37 14.51
C ALA A 155 25.90 -19.14 15.76
N ALA A 156 26.53 -18.90 16.92
CA ALA A 156 26.13 -19.52 18.17
C ALA A 156 24.71 -19.09 18.60
N LEU A 157 24.39 -17.80 18.45
CA LEU A 157 23.08 -17.28 18.82
C LEU A 157 21.99 -17.78 17.89
N ARG A 158 22.22 -17.93 16.58
CA ARG A 158 21.26 -18.57 15.65
C ARG A 158 20.90 -19.99 16.11
N GLN A 159 21.89 -20.77 16.54
CA GLN A 159 21.63 -22.10 17.10
C GLN A 159 20.85 -22.02 18.42
N ALA A 160 21.21 -21.10 19.31
CA ALA A 160 20.51 -20.90 20.58
C ALA A 160 19.09 -20.35 20.42
N VAL A 161 18.87 -19.48 19.43
CA VAL A 161 17.60 -18.82 19.11
C VAL A 161 16.71 -19.71 18.26
N ASN A 162 17.24 -20.61 17.44
CA ASN A 162 16.42 -21.67 16.85
C ASN A 162 15.84 -22.62 17.91
N MET A 163 16.43 -22.66 19.12
CA MET A 163 15.77 -23.23 20.30
C MET A 163 14.61 -22.37 20.84
N ARG A 164 14.14 -21.32 20.15
CA ARG A 164 12.92 -20.55 20.53
C ARG A 164 11.65 -21.40 20.54
N LEU A 165 11.70 -22.61 19.99
CA LEU A 165 10.70 -23.64 20.28
C LEU A 165 10.70 -24.08 21.77
N GLN A 166 11.68 -23.63 22.56
CA GLN A 166 11.87 -23.93 23.98
C GLN A 166 12.27 -22.65 24.76
N PRO A 167 11.29 -21.90 25.30
CA PRO A 167 11.51 -20.68 26.10
C PRO A 167 12.50 -20.86 27.26
N GLU A 168 12.57 -22.06 27.85
CA GLU A 168 13.47 -22.40 28.96
C GLU A 168 14.95 -22.30 28.59
N ALA A 169 15.33 -22.79 27.40
CA ALA A 169 16.70 -22.74 26.90
C ALA A 169 17.15 -21.30 26.66
N THR A 170 16.26 -20.48 26.11
CA THR A 170 16.50 -19.05 25.91
C THR A 170 16.70 -18.34 27.25
N ALA A 171 15.85 -18.61 28.24
CA ALA A 171 15.99 -18.04 29.58
C ALA A 171 17.27 -18.50 30.28
N ALA A 172 17.67 -19.77 30.09
CA ALA A 172 18.92 -20.29 30.64
C ALA A 172 20.16 -19.66 29.98
N PHE A 173 20.14 -19.42 28.66
CA PHE A 173 21.17 -18.65 27.97
C PHE A 173 21.33 -17.26 28.58
N VAL A 174 20.25 -16.50 28.72
CA VAL A 174 20.27 -15.13 29.28
C VAL A 174 20.78 -15.11 30.72
N ARG A 175 20.42 -16.09 31.56
CA ARG A 175 20.88 -16.18 32.96
C ARG A 175 22.36 -16.55 33.12
N THR A 176 22.95 -17.20 32.12
CA THR A 176 24.31 -17.77 32.22
C THR A 176 25.29 -16.97 31.38
N VAL A 177 25.28 -17.17 30.07
CA VAL A 177 26.29 -16.63 29.15
C VAL A 177 25.85 -15.30 28.55
N GLY A 178 24.56 -15.17 28.24
CA GLY A 178 23.94 -13.96 27.72
C GLY A 178 23.63 -12.93 28.80
N ARG A 179 24.40 -12.84 29.88
CA ARG A 179 24.15 -11.82 30.90
C ARG A 179 24.29 -10.42 30.30
N ALA A 180 23.39 -9.49 30.64
CA ALA A 180 23.42 -8.13 30.10
C ALA A 180 24.76 -7.44 30.41
N GLU A 181 25.34 -7.73 31.56
CA GLU A 181 26.64 -7.24 32.05
C GLU A 181 27.82 -7.70 31.17
N ALA A 182 27.68 -8.81 30.46
CA ALA A 182 28.71 -9.30 29.52
C ALA A 182 28.41 -8.86 28.09
N VAL A 183 27.15 -9.00 27.65
CA VAL A 183 26.75 -8.76 26.26
C VAL A 183 26.78 -7.27 25.91
N LEU A 184 26.30 -6.38 26.80
CA LEU A 184 26.20 -4.95 26.47
C LEU A 184 27.57 -4.26 26.33
N PRO A 185 28.56 -4.49 27.21
CA PRO A 185 29.91 -3.95 27.01
C PRO A 185 30.56 -4.48 25.72
N TRP A 186 30.34 -5.76 25.39
CA TRP A 186 30.81 -6.34 24.13
C TRP A 186 30.16 -5.67 22.92
N LEU A 187 28.83 -5.51 22.93
CA LEU A 187 28.11 -4.85 21.85
C LEU A 187 28.54 -3.39 21.70
N ALA A 188 28.78 -2.68 22.81
CA ALA A 188 29.33 -1.33 22.80
C ALA A 188 30.73 -1.29 22.14
N ALA A 189 31.62 -2.20 22.51
CA ALA A 189 32.99 -2.26 21.99
C ALA A 189 33.02 -2.61 20.49
N VAL A 190 32.19 -3.56 20.03
CA VAL A 190 32.02 -3.85 18.60
C VAL A 190 31.50 -2.63 17.87
N SER A 191 30.55 -1.91 18.46
CA SER A 191 29.95 -0.73 17.83
C SER A 191 30.97 0.39 17.65
N GLN A 192 31.73 0.71 18.69
CA GLN A 192 32.82 1.68 18.64
C GLN A 192 33.89 1.29 17.61
N ALA A 193 34.28 0.01 17.59
CA ALA A 193 35.25 -0.50 16.64
C ALA A 193 34.77 -0.37 15.17
N LEU A 194 33.51 -0.70 14.89
CA LEU A 194 32.93 -0.53 13.55
C LEU A 194 32.80 0.95 13.15
N LEU A 195 32.48 1.83 14.09
CA LEU A 195 32.41 3.28 13.85
C LEU A 195 33.80 3.88 13.58
N ALA A 196 34.84 3.38 14.24
CA ALA A 196 36.22 3.80 14.05
C ALA A 196 36.79 3.43 12.67
N VAL A 197 36.22 2.44 11.97
CA VAL A 197 36.64 2.07 10.61
C VAL A 197 35.98 3.00 9.58
N PRO A 198 36.74 3.84 8.85
CA PRO A 198 36.23 4.71 7.80
C PRO A 198 35.45 3.95 6.72
N SER A 199 34.43 4.58 6.15
CA SER A 199 33.59 4.01 5.08
C SER A 199 34.40 3.69 3.82
N GLU A 200 35.44 4.47 3.54
CA GLU A 200 36.24 4.38 2.32
C GLU A 200 37.16 3.15 2.34
N LEU A 201 37.62 2.75 3.54
CA LEU A 201 38.49 1.59 3.72
C LEU A 201 37.74 0.26 3.56
N GLN A 202 36.42 0.29 3.52
CA GLN A 202 35.58 -0.90 3.56
C GLN A 202 35.43 -1.62 2.20
N GLY A 203 35.80 -0.98 1.08
CA GLY A 203 35.69 -1.54 -0.27
C GLY A 203 37.01 -2.02 -0.87
N ALA A 204 37.68 -1.13 -1.62
CA ALA A 204 38.76 -1.51 -2.54
C ALA A 204 40.02 -2.07 -1.86
N ARG A 205 40.37 -1.59 -0.66
CA ARG A 205 41.60 -2.00 0.04
C ARG A 205 41.42 -3.37 0.73
N LEU A 206 40.25 -3.59 1.33
CA LEU A 206 39.86 -4.89 1.89
C LEU A 206 39.81 -5.98 0.80
N GLN A 207 39.36 -5.63 -0.40
CA GLN A 207 39.39 -6.50 -1.57
C GLN A 207 40.81 -6.93 -1.94
N GLN A 208 41.76 -5.99 -1.97
CA GLN A 208 43.16 -6.27 -2.28
C GLN A 208 43.81 -7.20 -1.24
N LEU A 209 43.46 -7.05 0.05
CA LEU A 209 44.05 -7.82 1.15
C LEU A 209 43.49 -9.23 1.28
N LEU A 210 42.20 -9.42 1.00
CA LEU A 210 41.57 -10.73 1.07
C LEU A 210 41.92 -11.61 -0.14
N GLY A 211 42.63 -11.08 -1.14
CA GLY A 211 43.11 -11.81 -2.32
C GLY A 211 41.99 -12.46 -3.15
N GLY A 212 40.76 -11.98 -2.98
CA GLY A 212 39.56 -12.53 -3.63
C GLY A 212 39.13 -11.71 -4.84
N SER A 213 38.38 -12.34 -5.75
CA SER A 213 37.64 -11.63 -6.81
C SER A 213 36.68 -10.61 -6.17
N GLY A 214 36.36 -9.52 -6.89
CA GLY A 214 35.64 -8.37 -6.33
C GLY A 214 34.31 -8.68 -5.64
N ASP A 215 33.59 -9.68 -6.13
CA ASP A 215 32.31 -10.10 -5.55
C ASP A 215 32.47 -10.69 -4.13
N ALA A 216 33.58 -11.38 -3.87
CA ALA A 216 33.84 -11.94 -2.54
C ALA A 216 34.04 -10.82 -1.51
N ALA A 217 34.75 -9.75 -1.85
CA ALA A 217 35.07 -8.66 -0.92
C ALA A 217 33.84 -7.82 -0.55
N GLN A 218 32.99 -7.48 -1.53
CA GLN A 218 31.71 -6.79 -1.25
C GLN A 218 30.80 -7.65 -0.35
N GLY A 219 30.78 -8.97 -0.58
CA GLY A 219 30.05 -9.91 0.28
C GLY A 219 30.54 -9.90 1.74
N TRP A 220 31.84 -9.75 1.98
CA TRP A 220 32.40 -9.74 3.35
C TRP A 220 31.93 -8.54 4.15
N HIS A 221 31.97 -7.34 3.57
CA HIS A 221 31.59 -6.12 4.27
C HIS A 221 30.11 -6.14 4.67
N ALA A 222 29.25 -6.43 3.70
CA ALA A 222 27.82 -6.53 3.95
C ALA A 222 27.48 -7.67 4.92
N ARG A 223 28.25 -8.79 4.92
CA ARG A 223 28.11 -9.85 5.91
C ARG A 223 28.37 -9.35 7.34
N VAL A 224 29.44 -8.59 7.59
CA VAL A 224 29.75 -8.08 8.93
C VAL A 224 28.58 -7.25 9.49
N HIS A 225 28.02 -6.36 8.68
CA HIS A 225 26.86 -5.55 9.07
C HIS A 225 25.60 -6.39 9.22
N THR A 226 25.41 -7.42 8.40
CA THR A 226 24.30 -8.37 8.53
C THR A 226 24.35 -9.08 9.88
N GLU A 227 25.50 -9.65 10.24
CA GLU A 227 25.70 -10.36 11.51
C GLU A 227 25.53 -9.39 12.70
N TYR A 228 25.98 -8.13 12.57
CA TYR A 228 25.73 -7.10 13.57
C TYR A 228 24.24 -6.80 13.75
N ALA A 229 23.52 -6.52 12.66
CA ALA A 229 22.09 -6.23 12.69
C ALA A 229 21.27 -7.41 13.22
N GLU A 230 21.66 -8.64 12.88
CA GLU A 230 21.02 -9.87 13.38
C GLU A 230 21.20 -10.02 14.89
N LEU A 231 22.40 -9.77 15.41
CA LEU A 231 22.68 -9.81 16.84
C LEU A 231 21.94 -8.69 17.58
N ALA A 232 21.97 -7.46 17.04
CA ALA A 232 21.19 -6.35 17.58
C ALA A 232 19.70 -6.70 17.64
N ARG A 233 19.11 -7.21 16.55
CA ARG A 233 17.72 -7.70 16.56
C ARG A 233 17.51 -8.77 17.61
N SER A 234 18.39 -9.76 17.70
CA SER A 234 18.21 -10.91 18.59
C SER A 234 18.25 -10.50 20.07
N PHE A 235 19.20 -9.65 20.46
CA PHE A 235 19.28 -9.15 21.83
C PHE A 235 18.19 -8.12 22.16
N LEU A 236 17.92 -7.19 21.23
CA LEU A 236 17.06 -6.02 21.51
C LEU A 236 15.58 -6.26 21.26
N ALA A 237 15.20 -7.11 20.30
CA ALA A 237 13.81 -7.43 19.97
C ALA A 237 13.41 -8.84 20.44
N GLY A 238 14.36 -9.78 20.48
CA GLY A 238 14.10 -11.18 20.84
C GLY A 238 14.14 -11.51 22.34
N LEU A 239 15.01 -10.84 23.08
CA LEU A 239 15.30 -11.10 24.49
C LEU A 239 14.95 -9.86 25.36
N THR A 240 13.95 -9.11 24.89
CA THR A 240 13.65 -7.71 25.18
C THR A 240 13.67 -7.33 26.65
N GLN A 241 12.97 -8.06 27.54
CA GLN A 241 12.76 -7.56 28.91
C GLN A 241 14.08 -7.34 29.67
N THR A 242 15.04 -8.27 29.59
CA THR A 242 16.29 -8.18 30.35
C THR A 242 17.25 -7.15 29.75
N TYR A 243 17.49 -7.20 28.44
CA TYR A 243 18.46 -6.28 27.81
C TYR A 243 17.90 -4.88 27.62
N SER A 244 16.59 -4.72 27.36
CA SER A 244 15.99 -3.39 27.17
C SER A 244 16.13 -2.55 28.43
N ALA A 245 15.84 -3.13 29.60
CA ALA A 245 15.96 -2.41 30.87
C ALA A 245 17.42 -2.06 31.19
N ALA A 246 18.35 -2.99 30.98
CA ALA A 246 19.78 -2.74 31.21
C ALA A 246 20.35 -1.70 30.23
N LEU A 247 19.97 -1.78 28.94
CA LEU A 247 20.45 -0.86 27.92
C LEU A 247 19.88 0.55 28.10
N GLN A 248 18.67 0.70 28.65
CA GLN A 248 18.11 2.01 29.04
C GLN A 248 18.95 2.74 30.09
N GLN A 249 19.75 2.02 30.88
CA GLN A 249 20.68 2.62 31.85
C GLN A 249 22.05 2.96 31.24
N LEU A 250 22.27 2.66 29.95
CA LEU A 250 23.57 2.80 29.26
C LEU A 250 23.43 3.64 27.98
N PRO A 251 23.18 4.96 28.07
CA PRO A 251 22.93 5.82 26.91
C PRO A 251 24.08 5.84 25.89
N ALA A 252 25.34 5.79 26.35
CA ALA A 252 26.49 5.70 25.44
C ALA A 252 26.46 4.40 24.60
N THR A 253 25.95 3.30 25.16
CA THR A 253 25.80 2.04 24.42
C THR A 253 24.63 2.12 23.45
N GLN A 254 23.50 2.73 23.84
CA GLN A 254 22.37 2.99 22.93
C GLN A 254 22.81 3.81 21.72
N GLN A 255 23.53 4.91 21.95
CA GLN A 255 24.02 5.79 20.91
C GLN A 255 24.99 5.07 19.98
N ALA A 256 25.95 4.31 20.52
CA ALA A 256 26.91 3.56 19.71
C ALA A 256 26.21 2.50 18.84
N VAL A 257 25.24 1.77 19.41
CA VAL A 257 24.47 0.76 18.68
C VAL A 257 23.66 1.39 17.56
N LEU A 258 22.92 2.45 17.89
CA LEU A 258 22.10 3.15 16.90
C LEU A 258 22.96 3.74 15.78
N SER A 259 24.12 4.30 16.10
CA SER A 259 25.04 4.86 15.10
C SER A 259 25.55 3.80 14.14
N VAL A 260 25.81 2.56 14.58
CA VAL A 260 26.15 1.48 13.63
C VAL A 260 24.96 1.09 12.77
N LEU A 261 23.75 0.99 13.34
CA LEU A 261 22.56 0.64 12.58
C LEU A 261 22.23 1.68 11.49
N LEU A 262 22.29 2.97 11.82
CA LEU A 262 21.94 4.06 10.90
C LEU A 262 23.10 4.52 10.02
N ASP A 263 24.31 4.67 10.56
CA ASP A 263 25.43 5.29 9.84
C ASP A 263 26.26 4.26 9.07
N ARG A 264 26.12 2.97 9.38
CA ARG A 264 26.86 1.88 8.70
C ARG A 264 25.93 0.88 8.02
N CYS A 265 24.98 0.28 8.75
CA CYS A 265 24.15 -0.80 8.19
C CYS A 265 23.18 -0.29 7.12
N LEU A 266 22.50 0.84 7.36
CA LEU A 266 21.53 1.39 6.41
C LEU A 266 22.17 1.84 5.07
N PRO A 267 23.31 2.56 5.03
CA PRO A 267 23.99 2.87 3.77
C PRO A 267 24.43 1.63 3.00
N VAL A 268 24.94 0.61 3.70
CA VAL A 268 25.36 -0.66 3.08
C VAL A 268 24.17 -1.40 2.49
N LEU A 269 23.05 -1.43 3.22
CA LEU A 269 21.81 -1.99 2.73
C LEU A 269 21.33 -1.23 1.48
N ALA A 270 21.22 0.09 1.53
CA ALA A 270 20.76 0.91 0.40
C ALA A 270 21.64 0.74 -0.85
N ALA A 271 22.97 0.74 -0.68
CA ALA A 271 23.91 0.56 -1.78
C ALA A 271 23.88 -0.85 -2.38
N GLY A 272 23.65 -1.89 -1.55
CA GLY A 272 23.59 -3.28 -1.98
C GLY A 272 22.18 -3.77 -2.40
N SER A 273 21.17 -2.89 -2.34
CA SER A 273 19.79 -3.25 -2.61
C SER A 273 19.46 -3.19 -4.10
N SER A 274 18.90 -4.28 -4.59
CA SER A 274 18.28 -4.45 -5.90
C SER A 274 17.19 -5.51 -5.77
N PRO A 275 16.24 -5.61 -6.72
CA PRO A 275 15.24 -6.66 -6.70
C PRO A 275 15.84 -8.07 -6.58
N ASP A 276 17.00 -8.29 -7.22
CA ASP A 276 17.68 -9.58 -7.26
C ASP A 276 18.40 -9.90 -5.95
N THR A 277 19.08 -8.90 -5.36
CA THR A 277 19.78 -9.08 -4.08
C THR A 277 18.83 -9.18 -2.90
N LEU A 278 17.66 -8.54 -2.95
CA LEU A 278 16.62 -8.64 -1.94
C LEU A 278 15.68 -9.85 -2.13
N ALA A 279 15.71 -10.51 -3.30
CA ALA A 279 15.04 -11.80 -3.49
C ALA A 279 15.91 -13.00 -3.03
N ASN A 280 17.23 -12.84 -2.97
CA ASN A 280 18.17 -13.91 -2.63
C ASN A 280 18.45 -13.96 -1.11
N GLU A 281 17.92 -14.96 -0.41
CA GLU A 281 18.12 -15.15 1.03
C GLU A 281 19.59 -15.33 1.45
N MET A 282 20.42 -15.83 0.54
CA MET A 282 21.85 -16.02 0.78
C MET A 282 22.63 -14.70 0.66
N HIS A 283 22.00 -13.65 0.12
CA HIS A 283 22.62 -12.35 -0.02
C HIS A 283 22.50 -11.54 1.29
N SER A 284 23.56 -10.83 1.65
CA SER A 284 23.64 -10.02 2.87
C SER A 284 22.58 -8.91 2.94
N ALA A 285 22.27 -8.28 1.79
CA ALA A 285 21.22 -7.25 1.70
C ALA A 285 19.85 -7.78 2.18
N TYR A 286 19.51 -9.04 1.86
CA TYR A 286 18.29 -9.68 2.37
C TYR A 286 18.30 -9.72 3.90
N GLY A 287 19.36 -10.27 4.49
CA GLY A 287 19.49 -10.39 5.95
C GLY A 287 19.48 -9.04 6.66
N LEU A 288 20.12 -8.02 6.08
CA LEU A 288 20.11 -6.64 6.57
C LEU A 288 18.71 -6.02 6.52
N ALA A 289 18.00 -6.14 5.39
CA ALA A 289 16.64 -5.64 5.23
C ALA A 289 15.68 -6.24 6.28
N VAL A 290 15.80 -7.56 6.51
CA VAL A 290 15.06 -8.25 7.55
C VAL A 290 15.43 -7.71 8.93
N CYS A 291 16.72 -7.64 9.26
CA CYS A 291 17.12 -7.42 10.65
C CYS A 291 17.03 -5.96 11.11
N LEU A 292 17.31 -5.00 10.23
CA LEU A 292 17.47 -3.61 10.60
C LEU A 292 16.17 -2.98 11.13
N GLY A 293 15.03 -3.22 10.47
CA GLY A 293 13.73 -2.70 10.91
C GLY A 293 13.33 -3.21 12.30
N TYR A 294 13.50 -4.51 12.55
CA TYR A 294 13.19 -5.10 13.86
C TYR A 294 14.15 -4.64 14.96
N ALA A 295 15.42 -4.38 14.65
CA ALA A 295 16.36 -3.84 15.63
C ALA A 295 15.93 -2.42 16.07
N LEU A 296 15.55 -1.56 15.11
CA LEU A 296 15.12 -0.19 15.37
C LEU A 296 13.74 -0.08 16.03
N GLU A 297 12.91 -1.13 15.95
CA GLU A 297 11.66 -1.21 16.68
C GLU A 297 11.83 -1.35 18.21
N SER A 298 13.02 -1.76 18.67
CA SER A 298 13.24 -2.03 20.08
C SER A 298 12.96 -0.79 20.97
N PRO A 299 12.15 -0.93 22.04
CA PRO A 299 11.79 0.19 22.92
C PRO A 299 13.00 0.91 23.53
N CYS A 300 14.10 0.19 23.80
CA CYS A 300 15.32 0.79 24.36
C CYS A 300 16.08 1.70 23.38
N LEU A 301 15.80 1.67 22.08
CA LEU A 301 16.43 2.59 21.12
C LEU A 301 15.53 3.78 20.78
N ARG A 302 14.27 3.80 21.23
CA ARG A 302 13.26 4.77 20.77
C ARG A 302 13.64 6.22 21.06
N SER A 303 14.11 6.53 22.28
CA SER A 303 14.47 7.90 22.67
C SER A 303 15.68 8.41 21.90
N GLU A 304 16.70 7.56 21.74
CA GLU A 304 17.92 7.90 21.00
C GLU A 304 17.64 8.03 19.50
N LEU A 305 16.78 7.17 18.94
CA LEU A 305 16.34 7.27 17.55
C LEU A 305 15.55 8.56 17.32
N ALA A 306 14.65 8.95 18.23
CA ALA A 306 13.97 10.24 18.17
C ALA A 306 14.96 11.42 18.16
N ALA A 307 15.95 11.41 19.07
CA ALA A 307 16.99 12.43 19.11
C ALA A 307 17.83 12.48 17.83
N ARG A 308 18.16 11.32 17.24
CA ARG A 308 18.90 11.23 15.98
C ARG A 308 18.07 11.71 14.79
N MET A 309 16.76 11.44 14.77
CA MET A 309 15.86 11.91 13.71
C MET A 309 15.58 13.42 13.75
N GLN A 310 15.91 14.10 14.85
CA GLN A 310 15.90 15.57 14.91
C GLN A 310 17.11 16.23 14.23
N GLN A 311 18.13 15.45 13.86
CA GLN A 311 19.36 15.97 13.26
C GLN A 311 19.25 16.08 11.72
N PRO A 312 20.06 16.94 11.06
CA PRO A 312 20.01 17.11 9.60
C PRO A 312 20.28 15.82 8.80
N ALA A 313 21.06 14.88 9.36
CA ALA A 313 21.36 13.60 8.72
C ALA A 313 20.12 12.70 8.52
N SER A 314 19.02 12.95 9.24
CA SER A 314 17.78 12.19 9.15
C SER A 314 17.18 12.15 7.74
N ALA A 315 17.38 13.21 6.93
CA ALA A 315 16.99 13.25 5.52
C ALA A 315 17.63 12.11 4.72
N ALA A 316 18.93 11.87 4.95
CA ALA A 316 19.68 10.82 4.25
C ALA A 316 19.20 9.43 4.66
N TYR A 317 18.88 9.21 5.94
CA TYR A 317 18.34 7.93 6.40
C TYR A 317 16.98 7.61 5.77
N LEU A 318 16.09 8.60 5.68
CA LEU A 318 14.79 8.43 5.01
C LEU A 318 14.96 8.14 3.51
N GLN A 319 15.85 8.88 2.84
CA GLN A 319 16.15 8.63 1.42
C GLN A 319 16.71 7.23 1.18
N GLN A 320 17.64 6.78 2.03
CA GLN A 320 18.20 5.43 1.96
C GLN A 320 17.14 4.36 2.21
N ALA A 321 16.27 4.53 3.21
CA ALA A 321 15.18 3.59 3.47
C ALA A 321 14.19 3.52 2.28
N LEU A 322 13.86 4.65 1.67
CA LEU A 322 13.02 4.70 0.47
C LEU A 322 13.69 4.06 -0.75
N GLN A 323 15.00 4.19 -0.90
CA GLN A 323 15.76 3.48 -1.93
C GLN A 323 15.66 1.96 -1.74
N VAL A 324 15.75 1.45 -0.51
CA VAL A 324 15.57 0.03 -0.23
C VAL A 324 14.15 -0.42 -0.56
N VAL A 325 13.14 0.38 -0.21
CA VAL A 325 11.74 0.12 -0.59
C VAL A 325 11.60 -0.02 -2.10
N ALA A 326 12.12 0.93 -2.87
CA ALA A 326 12.03 0.90 -4.34
C ALA A 326 12.76 -0.28 -4.98
N ALA A 327 13.72 -0.89 -4.27
CA ALA A 327 14.46 -2.05 -4.70
C ALA A 327 13.80 -3.38 -4.32
N LEU A 328 12.68 -3.39 -3.58
CA LEU A 328 12.01 -4.63 -3.18
C LEU A 328 11.42 -5.36 -4.41
N PRO A 329 11.53 -6.71 -4.46
CA PRO A 329 10.99 -7.47 -5.56
C PRO A 329 9.45 -7.52 -5.49
N LEU A 330 8.76 -7.12 -6.57
CA LEU A 330 7.29 -7.16 -6.63
C LEU A 330 6.72 -8.51 -7.08
N HIS A 331 7.58 -9.41 -7.58
CA HIS A 331 7.17 -10.69 -8.11
C HIS A 331 8.05 -11.80 -7.55
N ARG A 332 7.41 -12.89 -7.12
CA ARG A 332 8.10 -14.12 -6.76
C ARG A 332 8.65 -14.77 -8.03
N ARG A 333 9.95 -15.06 -8.06
CA ARG A 333 10.54 -15.85 -9.14
C ARG A 333 10.05 -17.29 -9.00
N GLN A 334 9.50 -17.86 -10.09
CA GLN A 334 8.96 -19.23 -10.09
C GLN A 334 9.99 -20.30 -9.68
N ALA A 335 11.29 -20.01 -9.77
CA ALA A 335 12.36 -20.94 -9.43
C ALA A 335 12.71 -21.00 -7.93
N ASP A 336 12.24 -20.06 -7.11
CA ASP A 336 12.59 -20.00 -5.67
C ASP A 336 11.58 -20.80 -4.84
N THR A 337 11.79 -22.12 -4.77
CA THR A 337 10.87 -23.07 -4.14
C THR A 337 10.89 -23.08 -2.61
N GLY A 338 11.60 -22.17 -1.94
CA GLY A 338 11.70 -22.22 -0.47
C GLY A 338 11.93 -20.91 0.28
N GLY A 339 12.22 -19.81 -0.41
CA GLY A 339 12.56 -18.56 0.27
C GLY A 339 11.35 -17.82 0.84
N MET A 340 11.50 -17.24 2.04
CA MET A 340 10.59 -16.30 2.67
C MET A 340 10.63 -14.96 1.94
N PHE A 341 9.91 -14.86 0.84
CA PHE A 341 9.74 -13.63 0.06
C PHE A 341 9.25 -12.45 0.93
N GLY A 342 8.44 -12.70 1.96
CA GLY A 342 7.84 -11.66 2.81
C GLY A 342 8.74 -11.00 3.85
N ALA A 343 9.81 -11.66 4.29
CA ALA A 343 10.62 -11.15 5.38
C ALA A 343 11.31 -9.80 5.09
N PRO A 344 11.98 -9.59 3.93
CA PRO A 344 12.61 -8.31 3.62
C PRO A 344 11.59 -7.19 3.45
N HIS A 345 10.38 -7.50 2.95
CA HIS A 345 9.29 -6.53 2.83
C HIS A 345 8.81 -6.06 4.21
N ALA A 346 8.56 -6.98 5.14
CA ALA A 346 8.16 -6.64 6.50
C ALA A 346 9.24 -5.84 7.23
N GLY A 347 10.50 -6.28 7.14
CA GLY A 347 11.64 -5.58 7.75
C GLY A 347 11.86 -4.17 7.19
N THR A 348 11.76 -4.00 5.88
CA THR A 348 11.92 -2.69 5.22
C THR A 348 10.74 -1.74 5.50
N ALA A 349 9.50 -2.25 5.49
CA ALA A 349 8.33 -1.47 5.85
C ALA A 349 8.43 -0.98 7.31
N LEU A 350 8.88 -1.85 8.22
CA LEU A 350 9.09 -1.50 9.62
C LEU A 350 10.22 -0.48 9.79
N LEU A 351 11.34 -0.64 9.07
CA LEU A 351 12.42 0.34 9.02
C LEU A 351 11.90 1.73 8.64
N LEU A 352 11.16 1.83 7.52
CA LEU A 352 10.59 3.09 7.05
C LEU A 352 9.61 3.68 8.07
N GLY A 353 8.67 2.86 8.55
CA GLY A 353 7.68 3.27 9.55
C GLY A 353 8.31 3.79 10.84
N ARG A 354 9.39 3.16 11.32
CA ARG A 354 10.11 3.59 12.52
C ARG A 354 10.87 4.90 12.31
N LEU A 355 11.57 5.05 11.18
CA LEU A 355 12.26 6.30 10.86
C LEU A 355 11.26 7.48 10.76
N CYS A 356 10.11 7.27 10.13
CA CYS A 356 9.06 8.29 10.03
C CYS A 356 8.40 8.62 11.38
N ASN A 357 8.05 7.61 12.17
CA ASN A 357 7.26 7.80 13.39
C ASN A 357 8.07 8.27 14.62
N CYS A 358 9.38 8.44 14.50
CA CYS A 358 10.23 8.76 15.65
C CYS A 358 10.13 10.19 16.20
N GLY A 359 9.25 11.03 15.66
CA GLY A 359 8.89 12.33 16.24
C GLY A 359 10.03 13.37 16.19
N GLY A 360 9.72 14.57 15.67
CA GLY A 360 10.67 15.69 15.71
C GLY A 360 11.58 15.84 14.50
N LEU A 361 11.26 15.23 13.36
CA LEU A 361 11.93 15.61 12.10
C LEU A 361 11.82 17.14 11.91
N PRO A 362 12.93 17.85 11.63
CA PRO A 362 12.87 19.28 11.31
C PRO A 362 11.88 19.49 10.17
N ALA A 363 11.01 20.51 10.27
CA ALA A 363 9.93 20.70 9.29
C ALA A 363 10.43 20.74 7.83
N SER A 364 11.62 21.30 7.60
CA SER A 364 12.29 21.31 6.29
C SER A 364 12.67 19.90 5.81
N THR A 365 13.18 19.05 6.70
CA THR A 365 13.54 17.66 6.39
C THR A 365 12.29 16.83 6.17
N ALA A 366 11.27 17.02 6.99
CA ALA A 366 9.99 16.34 6.85
C ALA A 366 9.34 16.65 5.49
N ALA A 367 9.31 17.94 5.10
CA ALA A 367 8.79 18.36 3.81
C ALA A 367 9.61 17.80 2.63
N ALA A 368 10.94 17.74 2.75
CA ALA A 368 11.82 17.18 1.72
C ALA A 368 11.64 15.67 1.53
N ALA A 369 11.36 14.92 2.61
CA ALA A 369 11.19 13.48 2.56
C ALA A 369 9.75 13.03 2.24
N ALA A 370 8.73 13.89 2.47
CA ALA A 370 7.34 13.54 2.21
C ALA A 370 7.04 13.20 0.74
N TRP A 371 7.62 13.95 -0.22
CA TRP A 371 7.39 13.71 -1.64
C TRP A 371 8.00 12.42 -2.17
N PRO A 372 9.28 12.09 -1.87
CA PRO A 372 9.83 10.77 -2.15
C PRO A 372 8.99 9.61 -1.60
N PHE A 373 8.36 9.79 -0.44
CA PHE A 373 7.44 8.78 0.10
C PHE A 373 6.14 8.67 -0.72
N VAL A 374 5.55 9.80 -1.13
CA VAL A 374 4.38 9.81 -2.05
C VAL A 374 4.72 9.08 -3.35
N GLU A 375 5.90 9.34 -3.93
CA GLU A 375 6.39 8.66 -5.13
C GLU A 375 6.58 7.15 -4.93
N ALA A 376 6.94 6.71 -3.72
CA ALA A 376 7.08 5.30 -3.37
C ALA A 376 5.74 4.58 -3.08
N MET A 377 4.63 5.30 -2.89
CA MET A 377 3.34 4.72 -2.51
C MET A 377 2.82 3.66 -3.50
N PRO A 378 2.86 3.86 -4.83
CA PRO A 378 2.47 2.81 -5.77
C PRO A 378 3.30 1.52 -5.61
N HIS A 379 4.60 1.65 -5.33
CA HIS A 379 5.46 0.51 -5.08
C HIS A 379 5.12 -0.18 -3.75
N LEU A 380 4.85 0.59 -2.69
CA LEU A 380 4.40 0.05 -1.39
C LEU A 380 3.07 -0.69 -1.51
N ALA A 381 2.12 -0.17 -2.28
CA ALA A 381 0.85 -0.85 -2.55
C ALA A 381 1.06 -2.16 -3.34
N ALA A 382 1.89 -2.13 -4.38
CA ALA A 382 2.25 -3.31 -5.16
C ALA A 382 2.97 -4.36 -4.30
N MET A 383 3.87 -3.92 -3.41
CA MET A 383 4.53 -4.77 -2.41
C MET A 383 3.49 -5.44 -1.51
N LEU A 384 2.58 -4.69 -0.90
CA LEU A 384 1.57 -5.25 0.00
C LEU A 384 0.65 -6.25 -0.73
N ALA A 385 0.32 -5.97 -1.99
CA ALA A 385 -0.41 -6.90 -2.85
C ALA A 385 0.38 -8.19 -3.12
N ALA A 386 1.67 -8.08 -3.42
CA ALA A 386 2.55 -9.24 -3.65
C ALA A 386 2.72 -10.09 -2.37
N VAL A 387 2.93 -9.44 -1.23
CA VAL A 387 3.03 -10.08 0.09
C VAL A 387 1.72 -10.76 0.47
N ALA A 388 0.58 -10.11 0.25
CA ALA A 388 -0.72 -10.71 0.56
C ALA A 388 -1.07 -11.92 -0.31
N ALA A 389 -0.60 -11.94 -1.56
CA ALA A 389 -0.81 -13.02 -2.51
C ALA A 389 0.09 -14.24 -2.27
N ASP A 390 1.12 -14.13 -1.43
CA ASP A 390 2.02 -15.22 -1.10
C ASP A 390 1.57 -15.95 0.18
N ASP A 391 1.00 -17.14 0.00
CA ASP A 391 0.52 -17.98 1.10
C ASP A 391 1.62 -18.50 2.04
N SER A 392 2.90 -18.42 1.63
CA SER A 392 4.03 -18.81 2.49
C SER A 392 4.39 -17.74 3.54
N ILE A 393 3.83 -16.54 3.41
CA ILE A 393 4.09 -15.44 4.34
C ILE A 393 3.22 -15.61 5.58
N SER A 394 3.85 -15.57 6.75
CA SER A 394 3.13 -15.64 8.02
C SER A 394 2.24 -14.42 8.20
N VAL A 395 1.07 -14.62 8.82
CA VAL A 395 0.14 -13.53 9.17
C VAL A 395 0.84 -12.44 9.99
N ASN A 396 1.80 -12.80 10.85
CA ASN A 396 2.58 -11.85 11.63
C ASN A 396 3.47 -10.95 10.75
N GLN A 397 4.17 -11.51 9.75
CA GLN A 397 4.98 -10.72 8.82
C GLN A 397 4.10 -9.76 8.00
N LEU A 398 2.94 -10.22 7.57
CA LEU A 398 1.96 -9.39 6.87
C LEU A 398 1.48 -8.22 7.75
N ALA A 399 1.13 -8.51 9.01
CA ALA A 399 0.69 -7.49 9.96
C ALA A 399 1.80 -6.46 10.24
N VAL A 400 3.05 -6.91 10.40
CA VAL A 400 4.23 -6.03 10.55
C VAL A 400 4.45 -5.16 9.31
N ALA A 401 4.28 -5.71 8.10
CA ALA A 401 4.38 -4.94 6.87
C ALA A 401 3.30 -3.84 6.82
N CYS A 402 2.04 -4.19 7.08
CA CYS A 402 0.94 -3.21 7.18
C CYS A 402 1.21 -2.15 8.24
N TYR A 403 1.73 -2.54 9.41
CA TYR A 403 2.04 -1.63 10.51
C TYR A 403 3.15 -0.64 10.14
N GLY A 404 4.23 -1.13 9.51
CA GLY A 404 5.31 -0.28 9.02
C GLY A 404 4.83 0.77 8.00
N VAL A 405 4.04 0.34 7.00
CA VAL A 405 3.46 1.26 6.01
C VAL A 405 2.46 2.22 6.68
N GLN A 406 1.66 1.75 7.64
CA GLN A 406 0.72 2.59 8.39
C GLN A 406 1.42 3.73 9.13
N LEU A 407 2.51 3.43 9.84
CA LEU A 407 3.30 4.42 10.56
C LEU A 407 3.88 5.47 9.62
N ALA A 408 4.43 5.03 8.49
CA ALA A 408 5.01 5.94 7.50
C ALA A 408 3.94 6.81 6.80
N SER A 409 2.79 6.23 6.45
CA SER A 409 1.66 6.96 5.85
C SER A 409 1.07 8.00 6.80
N TYR A 410 0.90 7.66 8.09
CA TYR A 410 0.43 8.62 9.09
C TYR A 410 1.36 9.84 9.18
N TRP A 411 2.66 9.59 9.26
CA TRP A 411 3.66 10.65 9.28
C TRP A 411 3.63 11.50 8.00
N MET A 412 3.60 10.86 6.82
CA MET A 412 3.53 11.56 5.55
C MET A 412 2.32 12.49 5.49
N VAL A 413 1.13 12.03 5.86
CA VAL A 413 -0.09 12.85 5.85
C VAL A 413 0.07 14.12 6.71
N GLN A 414 0.77 14.04 7.84
CA GLN A 414 0.98 15.19 8.73
C GLN A 414 2.00 16.21 8.20
N HIS A 415 2.92 15.77 7.35
CA HIS A 415 4.06 16.56 6.92
C HIS A 415 4.11 16.85 5.42
N LEU A 416 3.11 16.39 4.66
CA LEU A 416 3.04 16.61 3.21
C LEU A 416 2.89 18.12 2.93
N PRO A 417 3.91 18.77 2.33
CA PRO A 417 3.79 20.18 1.99
C PRO A 417 2.78 20.35 0.84
N PRO A 418 2.25 21.58 0.64
CA PRO A 418 1.40 21.87 -0.50
C PRO A 418 2.06 21.46 -1.81
N ILE A 419 1.26 20.95 -2.74
CA ILE A 419 1.72 20.64 -4.10
C ILE A 419 2.24 21.93 -4.73
N SER A 420 3.44 21.91 -5.30
CA SER A 420 4.06 23.07 -5.94
C SER A 420 4.52 22.80 -7.37
N THR A 421 4.53 21.53 -7.83
CA THR A 421 4.97 21.13 -9.17
C THR A 421 4.05 20.10 -9.82
N ASP A 422 4.10 19.97 -11.15
CA ASP A 422 3.31 18.95 -11.87
C ASP A 422 3.79 17.52 -11.62
N SER A 423 5.07 17.35 -11.28
CA SER A 423 5.63 16.05 -10.88
C SER A 423 5.01 15.58 -9.57
N GLN A 424 4.91 16.49 -8.59
CA GLN A 424 4.27 16.22 -7.31
C GLN A 424 2.77 15.93 -7.46
N LEU A 425 2.06 16.65 -8.34
CA LEU A 425 0.67 16.32 -8.65
C LEU A 425 0.53 14.93 -9.29
N ALA A 426 1.43 14.57 -10.21
CA ALA A 426 1.47 13.24 -10.82
C ALA A 426 1.70 12.14 -9.77
N ALA A 427 2.71 12.33 -8.92
CA ALA A 427 3.08 11.40 -7.86
C ALA A 427 1.93 11.21 -6.87
N TRP A 428 1.30 12.31 -6.45
CA TRP A 428 0.15 12.25 -5.55
C TRP A 428 -1.05 11.55 -6.20
N ALA A 429 -1.37 11.84 -7.48
CA ALA A 429 -2.43 11.14 -8.19
C ALA A 429 -2.18 9.62 -8.30
N ALA A 430 -0.93 9.22 -8.58
CA ALA A 430 -0.53 7.81 -8.61
C ALA A 430 -0.62 7.16 -7.22
N ALA A 431 -0.21 7.86 -6.16
CA ALA A 431 -0.31 7.40 -4.78
C ALA A 431 -1.77 7.21 -4.34
N VAL A 432 -2.65 8.14 -4.72
CA VAL A 432 -4.10 8.05 -4.52
C VAL A 432 -4.67 6.84 -5.24
N ASP A 433 -4.30 6.63 -6.51
CA ASP A 433 -4.81 5.51 -7.28
C ASP A 433 -4.42 4.17 -6.65
N ALA A 434 -3.14 4.01 -6.33
CA ALA A 434 -2.61 2.84 -5.65
C ALA A 434 -3.27 2.60 -4.27
N SER A 435 -3.56 3.67 -3.54
CA SER A 435 -4.27 3.61 -2.26
C SER A 435 -5.68 3.04 -2.41
N VAL A 436 -6.44 3.52 -3.40
CA VAL A 436 -7.80 3.04 -3.69
C VAL A 436 -7.79 1.58 -4.12
N GLU A 437 -6.79 1.15 -4.90
CA GLU A 437 -6.63 -0.25 -5.30
C GLU A 437 -6.28 -1.19 -4.14
N LEU A 438 -5.68 -0.64 -3.07
CA LEU A 438 -5.27 -1.40 -1.90
C LEU A 438 -6.42 -1.62 -0.89
N GLU A 439 -7.45 -0.78 -0.89
CA GLU A 439 -8.58 -0.86 0.05
C GLU A 439 -9.29 -2.24 0.11
N PRO A 440 -9.64 -2.89 -1.01
CA PRO A 440 -10.21 -4.24 -0.99
C PRO A 440 -9.27 -5.27 -0.34
N LEU A 441 -7.97 -5.10 -0.54
CA LEU A 441 -6.96 -5.98 0.02
C LEU A 441 -6.83 -5.78 1.53
N LEU A 442 -6.73 -4.53 2.01
CA LEU A 442 -6.57 -4.22 3.44
C LEU A 442 -7.70 -4.80 4.28
N LEU A 443 -8.93 -4.84 3.75
CA LEU A 443 -10.05 -5.53 4.40
C LEU A 443 -9.84 -7.04 4.52
N GLN A 444 -9.36 -7.68 3.45
CA GLN A 444 -9.05 -9.12 3.49
C GLN A 444 -7.91 -9.40 4.46
N LEU A 445 -6.88 -8.55 4.49
CA LEU A 445 -5.78 -8.66 5.44
C LEU A 445 -6.24 -8.41 6.87
N GLN A 446 -7.17 -7.49 7.09
CA GLN A 446 -7.74 -7.24 8.42
C GLN A 446 -8.38 -8.52 8.99
N GLU A 447 -9.10 -9.30 8.17
CA GLU A 447 -9.67 -10.57 8.61
C GLU A 447 -8.57 -11.58 8.97
N ARG A 448 -7.55 -11.71 8.11
CA ARG A 448 -6.40 -12.61 8.35
C ARG A 448 -5.65 -12.24 9.63
N CYS A 449 -5.47 -10.95 9.89
CA CYS A 449 -4.71 -10.45 11.04
C CYS A 449 -5.48 -10.52 12.37
N ARG A 450 -6.77 -10.89 12.39
CA ARG A 450 -7.55 -11.05 13.64
C ARG A 450 -6.96 -12.07 14.62
N SER A 451 -6.18 -13.03 14.13
CA SER A 451 -5.53 -14.04 14.96
C SER A 451 -4.16 -13.62 15.51
N VAL A 452 -3.66 -12.42 15.18
CA VAL A 452 -2.37 -11.94 15.68
C VAL A 452 -2.53 -11.51 17.14
N PRO A 453 -1.70 -12.00 18.09
CA PRO A 453 -1.86 -11.69 19.52
C PRO A 453 -1.64 -10.22 19.88
N ASP A 454 -0.86 -9.48 19.09
CA ASP A 454 -0.57 -8.07 19.30
C ASP A 454 -1.68 -7.20 18.69
N GLU A 455 -2.41 -6.47 19.54
CA GLU A 455 -3.54 -5.61 19.16
C GLU A 455 -3.14 -4.52 18.14
N ALA A 456 -1.93 -3.96 18.25
CA ALA A 456 -1.47 -2.93 17.32
C ALA A 456 -1.22 -3.51 15.93
N LEU A 457 -0.71 -4.75 15.86
CA LEU A 457 -0.54 -5.48 14.61
C LEU A 457 -1.88 -5.99 14.05
N GLN A 458 -2.80 -6.42 14.91
CA GLN A 458 -4.15 -6.85 14.54
C GLN A 458 -4.92 -5.74 13.82
N GLU A 459 -4.82 -4.50 14.31
CA GLU A 459 -5.51 -3.34 13.71
C GLU A 459 -4.72 -2.64 12.59
N ALA A 460 -3.49 -3.08 12.30
CA ALA A 460 -2.61 -2.39 11.37
C ALA A 460 -3.23 -2.20 9.96
N PRO A 461 -3.87 -3.21 9.33
CA PRO A 461 -4.52 -3.02 8.03
C PRO A 461 -5.64 -1.97 8.05
N LEU A 462 -6.49 -1.99 9.08
CA LEU A 462 -7.57 -1.01 9.27
C LEU A 462 -7.02 0.40 9.50
N ARG A 463 -5.99 0.54 10.33
CA ARG A 463 -5.33 1.83 10.56
C ARG A 463 -4.66 2.34 9.29
N LEU A 464 -4.05 1.47 8.48
CA LEU A 464 -3.48 1.84 7.19
C LEU A 464 -4.56 2.36 6.24
N SER A 465 -5.65 1.63 6.05
CA SER A 465 -6.81 2.06 5.22
C SER A 465 -7.27 3.47 5.60
N ARG A 466 -7.43 3.73 6.91
CA ARG A 466 -7.78 5.07 7.41
C ARG A 466 -6.77 6.14 7.01
N GLN A 467 -5.46 5.87 7.10
CA GLN A 467 -4.45 6.86 6.71
C GLN A 467 -4.46 7.14 5.21
N LEU A 468 -4.67 6.11 4.40
CA LEU A 468 -4.79 6.25 2.95
C LEU A 468 -6.03 7.06 2.56
N LEU A 469 -7.14 6.89 3.29
CA LEU A 469 -8.33 7.73 3.16
C LEU A 469 -8.09 9.20 3.53
N VAL A 470 -7.25 9.47 4.55
CA VAL A 470 -6.86 10.85 4.88
C VAL A 470 -5.95 11.44 3.79
N LEU A 471 -5.04 10.66 3.18
CA LEU A 471 -4.25 11.10 2.03
C LEU A 471 -5.15 11.57 0.88
N LEU A 472 -6.26 10.86 0.63
CA LEU A 472 -7.27 11.25 -0.37
C LEU A 472 -7.97 12.56 0.00
N ALA A 473 -8.28 12.77 1.28
CA ALA A 473 -8.89 13.99 1.78
C ALA A 473 -7.96 15.22 1.72
N GLY A 474 -6.64 14.97 1.77
CA GLY A 474 -5.58 15.96 1.56
C GLY A 474 -5.62 16.67 0.19
N ALA A 475 -6.48 16.23 -0.73
CA ALA A 475 -6.73 16.85 -2.04
C ALA A 475 -6.99 18.37 -2.03
N GLY A 476 -7.36 18.95 -0.88
CA GLY A 476 -7.49 20.40 -0.78
C GLY A 476 -6.21 21.17 -1.04
N ALA A 477 -5.05 20.63 -0.64
CA ALA A 477 -3.76 21.22 -0.95
C ALA A 477 -3.47 21.18 -2.47
N ALA A 478 -3.85 20.10 -3.15
CA ALA A 478 -3.78 19.97 -4.60
C ALA A 478 -4.66 21.02 -5.31
N SER A 479 -5.89 21.21 -4.83
CA SER A 479 -6.84 22.17 -5.39
C SER A 479 -6.31 23.62 -5.36
N ALA A 480 -5.64 24.02 -4.28
CA ALA A 480 -5.04 25.35 -4.16
C ALA A 480 -3.89 25.57 -5.17
N HIS A 481 -3.01 24.58 -5.35
CA HIS A 481 -1.93 24.64 -6.34
C HIS A 481 -2.46 24.76 -7.76
N VAL A 482 -3.43 23.90 -8.08
CA VAL A 482 -4.08 23.87 -9.39
C VAL A 482 -4.72 25.24 -9.65
N LYS A 483 -5.50 25.79 -8.72
CA LYS A 483 -6.05 27.16 -8.86
C LYS A 483 -4.99 28.24 -9.09
N GLY A 484 -3.84 28.15 -8.42
CA GLY A 484 -2.73 29.08 -8.60
C GLY A 484 -2.09 29.03 -9.99
N LYS A 485 -1.81 27.82 -10.50
CA LYS A 485 -1.38 27.63 -11.90
C LYS A 485 -2.46 28.06 -12.89
N LEU A 486 -3.71 27.84 -12.50
CA LEU A 486 -4.96 28.30 -13.09
C LEU A 486 -4.87 29.74 -13.57
N ALA A 487 -4.51 30.59 -12.62
CA ALA A 487 -4.41 32.01 -12.80
C ALA A 487 -3.13 32.46 -13.54
N ALA A 488 -2.11 31.61 -13.64
CA ALA A 488 -0.76 31.99 -14.08
C ALA A 488 -0.33 31.42 -15.45
N ALA A 489 -0.96 30.36 -15.96
CA ALA A 489 -0.50 29.66 -17.16
C ALA A 489 -0.91 30.38 -18.47
N GLN A 490 0.00 30.41 -19.45
CA GLN A 490 -0.28 30.72 -20.86
C GLN A 490 -0.76 29.46 -21.63
N PRO A 491 -1.60 29.60 -22.66
CA PRO A 491 -2.41 28.49 -23.20
C PRO A 491 -1.65 27.64 -24.22
N ALA A 492 -1.55 26.32 -23.97
CA ALA A 492 -1.73 25.22 -24.94
C ALA A 492 -1.13 23.88 -24.46
N ALA A 493 0.16 23.84 -24.06
CA ALA A 493 0.88 22.56 -23.89
C ALA A 493 0.95 22.04 -22.44
N ALA A 494 0.97 22.92 -21.44
CA ALA A 494 0.95 22.53 -20.02
C ALA A 494 -0.42 21.93 -19.59
N ASP A 495 -1.42 22.07 -20.45
CA ASP A 495 -2.84 21.89 -20.13
C ASP A 495 -3.33 20.46 -20.17
N GLU A 496 -2.88 19.70 -21.17
CA GLU A 496 -3.38 18.35 -21.41
C GLU A 496 -2.90 17.36 -20.34
N ARG A 497 -1.66 17.54 -19.86
CA ARG A 497 -1.08 16.70 -18.80
C ARG A 497 -1.81 16.93 -17.47
N LEU A 498 -2.03 18.18 -17.10
CA LEU A 498 -2.75 18.55 -15.88
C LEU A 498 -4.19 18.04 -15.92
N THR A 499 -4.89 18.23 -17.04
CA THR A 499 -6.25 17.71 -17.24
C THR A 499 -6.31 16.19 -17.08
N ARG A 500 -5.35 15.45 -17.67
CA ARG A 500 -5.26 13.98 -17.49
C ARG A 500 -5.05 13.55 -16.05
N GLN A 501 -4.21 14.27 -15.29
CA GLN A 501 -3.96 13.97 -13.88
C GLN A 501 -5.19 14.21 -13.00
N LEU A 502 -5.87 15.35 -13.18
CA LEU A 502 -7.11 15.68 -12.48
C LEU A 502 -8.22 14.67 -12.81
N TRP A 503 -8.29 14.23 -14.06
CA TRP A 503 -9.23 13.20 -14.50
C TRP A 503 -8.98 11.84 -13.84
N ALA A 504 -7.72 11.38 -13.82
CA ALA A 504 -7.35 10.12 -13.19
C ALA A 504 -7.73 10.14 -11.70
N LEU A 505 -7.41 11.23 -11.02
CA LEU A 505 -7.76 11.45 -9.62
C LEU A 505 -9.28 11.40 -9.37
N HIS A 506 -10.07 12.14 -10.16
CA HIS A 506 -11.53 12.12 -10.06
C HIS A 506 -12.09 10.70 -10.27
N THR A 507 -11.54 9.96 -11.25
CA THR A 507 -11.93 8.58 -11.53
C THR A 507 -11.60 7.65 -10.36
N SER A 508 -10.43 7.80 -9.72
CA SER A 508 -10.06 7.03 -8.53
C SER A 508 -10.99 7.31 -7.35
N MET A 509 -11.38 8.57 -7.14
CA MET A 509 -12.35 8.91 -6.09
C MET A 509 -13.75 8.34 -6.37
N CYS A 510 -14.24 8.41 -7.61
CA CYS A 510 -15.52 7.79 -7.98
C CYS A 510 -15.48 6.27 -7.77
N ARG A 511 -14.37 5.61 -8.10
CA ARG A 511 -14.17 4.17 -7.86
C ARG A 511 -14.20 3.83 -6.37
N LEU A 512 -13.53 4.62 -5.54
CA LEU A 512 -13.54 4.42 -4.09
C LEU A 512 -14.96 4.50 -3.52
N VAL A 513 -15.72 5.52 -3.91
CA VAL A 513 -17.11 5.69 -3.50
C VAL A 513 -17.97 4.49 -3.89
N ALA A 514 -17.86 4.05 -5.15
CA ALA A 514 -18.58 2.87 -5.63
C ALA A 514 -18.18 1.60 -4.86
N TRP A 515 -16.90 1.45 -4.52
CA TRP A 515 -16.42 0.32 -3.73
C TRP A 515 -16.96 0.33 -2.29
N LEU A 516 -16.99 1.50 -1.65
CA LEU A 516 -17.52 1.66 -0.29
C LEU A 516 -19.00 1.25 -0.22
N ALA A 517 -19.80 1.62 -1.21
CA ALA A 517 -21.23 1.30 -1.24
C ALA A 517 -21.57 -0.10 -1.71
N ALA A 518 -20.65 -0.78 -2.39
CA ALA A 518 -20.85 -2.16 -2.81
C ALA A 518 -20.83 -3.16 -1.62
N ASP A 519 -20.77 -2.70 -0.37
CA ASP A 519 -20.90 -3.53 0.83
C ASP A 519 -22.26 -3.36 1.51
N PRO A 520 -23.22 -4.27 1.24
CA PRO A 520 -24.55 -4.22 1.83
C PRO A 520 -24.54 -4.47 3.35
N GLY A 521 -23.47 -5.03 3.91
CA GLY A 521 -23.33 -5.25 5.35
C GLY A 521 -22.84 -4.03 6.13
N GLY A 522 -22.49 -2.94 5.44
CA GLY A 522 -21.99 -1.72 6.06
C GLY A 522 -20.61 -1.85 6.70
N GLY A 523 -19.92 -2.99 6.58
CA GLY A 523 -18.58 -3.20 7.14
C GLY A 523 -17.52 -2.27 6.52
N ARG A 524 -17.61 -1.99 5.23
CA ARG A 524 -16.77 -1.00 4.51
C ARG A 524 -17.08 0.43 4.96
N ALA A 525 -18.36 0.74 5.16
CA ALA A 525 -18.78 2.04 5.68
C ALA A 525 -18.33 2.23 7.14
N ALA A 526 -18.32 1.15 7.93
CA ALA A 526 -17.84 1.16 9.32
C ALA A 526 -16.33 1.49 9.43
N LEU A 527 -15.53 1.25 8.38
CA LEU A 527 -14.13 1.71 8.32
C LEU A 527 -14.03 3.23 8.47
N LEU A 528 -15.03 3.96 7.96
CA LEU A 528 -15.14 5.42 7.95
C LEU A 528 -15.86 5.99 9.18
N ALA A 529 -16.57 5.17 9.95
CA ALA A 529 -17.50 5.60 11.00
C ALA A 529 -16.88 5.76 12.40
N ASN A 530 -15.55 5.96 12.50
CA ASN A 530 -14.87 5.99 13.80
C ASN A 530 -15.13 7.31 14.58
N ASP A 531 -15.22 7.21 15.92
CA ASP A 531 -15.68 8.26 16.85
C ASP A 531 -14.88 9.58 16.84
N ARG A 532 -13.68 9.60 16.26
CA ARG A 532 -12.75 10.75 16.37
C ARG A 532 -12.67 11.64 15.13
N MET A 533 -13.08 11.18 13.95
CA MET A 533 -13.15 12.00 12.73
C MET A 533 -14.16 11.41 11.74
N PRO A 534 -15.11 12.19 11.21
CA PRO A 534 -16.04 11.69 10.18
C PRO A 534 -15.29 11.52 8.85
N GLY A 535 -14.70 10.34 8.63
CA GLY A 535 -13.94 10.02 7.42
C GLY A 535 -14.75 10.24 6.14
N MET A 536 -16.07 10.07 6.22
CA MET A 536 -16.99 10.36 5.12
C MET A 536 -17.03 11.85 4.76
N ALA A 537 -16.95 12.75 5.75
CA ALA A 537 -16.95 14.19 5.50
C ALA A 537 -15.67 14.63 4.77
N TYR A 538 -14.53 14.04 5.13
CA TYR A 538 -13.25 14.25 4.49
C TYR A 538 -13.22 13.73 3.05
N LEU A 539 -13.79 12.54 2.81
CA LEU A 539 -13.94 12.00 1.47
C LEU A 539 -14.79 12.92 0.60
N LEU A 540 -15.94 13.39 1.11
CA LEU A 540 -16.81 14.35 0.43
C LEU A 540 -16.10 15.67 0.14
N GLN A 541 -15.42 16.26 1.12
CA GLN A 541 -14.67 17.50 0.92
C GLN A 541 -13.55 17.34 -0.11
N GLY A 542 -12.80 16.23 -0.05
CA GLY A 542 -11.79 15.92 -1.06
C GLY A 542 -12.41 15.80 -2.45
N PHE A 543 -13.53 15.08 -2.55
CA PHE A 543 -14.26 14.84 -3.80
C PHE A 543 -14.76 16.14 -4.44
N SER A 544 -15.40 17.00 -3.64
CA SER A 544 -15.87 18.30 -4.10
C SER A 544 -14.71 19.20 -4.53
N ARG A 545 -13.57 19.19 -3.82
CA ARG A 545 -12.40 20.04 -4.17
C ARG A 545 -11.69 19.59 -5.45
N VAL A 546 -11.54 18.27 -5.66
CA VAL A 546 -11.00 17.71 -6.91
C VAL A 546 -11.93 18.06 -8.06
N ARG A 547 -13.24 17.87 -7.88
CA ARG A 547 -14.23 18.25 -8.89
C ARG A 547 -14.18 19.75 -9.20
N GLN A 548 -14.12 20.63 -8.20
CA GLN A 548 -14.06 22.08 -8.43
C GLN A 548 -12.86 22.47 -9.31
N ALA A 549 -11.69 21.88 -9.04
CA ALA A 549 -10.50 22.10 -9.86
C ALA A 549 -10.68 21.55 -11.28
N LEU A 550 -11.18 20.32 -11.40
CA LEU A 550 -11.37 19.64 -12.68
C LEU A 550 -12.44 20.32 -13.55
N VAL A 551 -13.55 20.81 -13.00
CA VAL A 551 -14.59 21.47 -13.78
C VAL A 551 -14.14 22.83 -14.28
N GLY A 552 -13.40 23.59 -13.46
CA GLY A 552 -12.78 24.85 -13.92
C GLY A 552 -11.96 24.62 -15.17
N GLU A 553 -11.13 23.57 -15.15
CA GLU A 553 -10.27 23.21 -16.27
C GLU A 553 -10.97 22.56 -17.44
N ALA A 554 -11.87 21.62 -17.20
CA ALA A 554 -12.64 21.00 -18.25
C ALA A 554 -13.47 22.04 -19.01
N THR A 555 -14.00 23.06 -18.32
CA THR A 555 -14.74 24.16 -18.95
C THR A 555 -13.82 25.02 -19.81
N ARG A 556 -12.59 25.31 -19.34
CA ARG A 556 -11.60 26.07 -20.09
C ARG A 556 -11.13 25.29 -21.32
N ALA A 557 -10.70 24.04 -21.12
CA ALA A 557 -10.30 23.12 -22.17
C ALA A 557 -11.41 22.91 -23.23
N LEU A 558 -12.69 22.85 -22.81
CA LEU A 558 -13.83 22.78 -23.74
C LEU A 558 -13.93 24.05 -24.60
N LYS A 559 -13.78 25.24 -24.01
CA LYS A 559 -13.78 26.52 -24.76
C LYS A 559 -12.62 26.64 -25.74
N GLU A 560 -11.48 26.05 -25.38
CA GLU A 560 -10.26 26.02 -26.21
C GLU A 560 -10.26 24.87 -27.23
N GLY A 561 -11.30 24.01 -27.26
CA GLY A 561 -11.41 22.87 -28.17
C GLY A 561 -10.50 21.68 -27.82
N LEU A 562 -9.89 21.69 -26.63
CA LEU A 562 -8.97 20.65 -26.13
C LEU A 562 -9.71 19.48 -25.46
N LEU A 563 -10.98 19.66 -25.08
CA LEU A 563 -11.82 18.63 -24.48
C LEU A 563 -13.16 18.53 -25.23
N SER A 564 -13.55 17.31 -25.62
CA SER A 564 -14.89 17.06 -26.19
C SER A 564 -15.98 17.15 -25.12
N GLN A 565 -17.14 17.72 -25.48
CA GLN A 565 -18.32 17.78 -24.61
C GLN A 565 -18.75 16.40 -24.07
N GLU A 566 -18.59 15.33 -24.85
CA GLU A 566 -18.88 13.95 -24.43
C GLU A 566 -18.07 13.49 -23.21
N ARG A 567 -16.78 13.87 -23.14
CA ARG A 567 -15.93 13.55 -21.99
C ARG A 567 -16.41 14.28 -20.75
N LEU A 568 -16.75 15.57 -20.86
CA LEU A 568 -17.31 16.33 -19.74
C LEU A 568 -18.62 15.70 -19.24
N HIS A 569 -19.50 15.27 -20.15
CA HIS A 569 -20.73 14.56 -19.77
C HIS A 569 -20.43 13.23 -19.05
N GLY A 570 -19.50 12.41 -19.55
CA GLY A 570 -19.11 11.16 -18.89
C GLY A 570 -18.57 11.37 -17.48
N MET A 571 -17.82 12.47 -17.27
CA MET A 571 -17.32 12.88 -15.95
C MET A 571 -18.45 13.23 -14.99
N CYS A 572 -19.38 14.08 -15.44
CA CYS A 572 -20.53 14.49 -14.65
C CYS A 572 -21.41 13.28 -14.30
N ALA A 573 -21.58 12.33 -15.22
CA ALA A 573 -22.34 11.11 -14.97
C ALA A 573 -21.66 10.21 -13.93
N ALA A 574 -20.34 10.01 -14.03
CA ALA A 574 -19.58 9.25 -13.02
C ALA A 574 -19.61 9.94 -11.65
N HIS A 575 -19.49 11.27 -11.62
CA HIS A 575 -19.57 12.06 -10.40
C HIS A 575 -20.96 11.99 -9.78
N TRP A 576 -22.01 12.06 -10.60
CA TRP A 576 -23.40 11.96 -10.18
C TRP A 576 -23.67 10.60 -9.52
N ALA A 577 -23.29 9.50 -10.17
CA ALA A 577 -23.44 8.16 -9.63
C ALA A 577 -22.73 8.00 -8.27
N ALA A 578 -21.51 8.54 -8.14
CA ALA A 578 -20.79 8.55 -6.87
C ALA A 578 -21.51 9.40 -5.81
N LEU A 579 -22.03 10.57 -6.16
CA LEU A 579 -22.72 11.45 -5.22
C LEU A 579 -24.02 10.83 -4.69
N GLN A 580 -24.83 10.23 -5.56
CA GLN A 580 -26.02 9.47 -5.16
C GLN A 580 -25.68 8.40 -4.14
N THR A 581 -24.63 7.65 -4.45
CA THR A 581 -24.11 6.57 -3.63
C THR A 581 -23.70 7.07 -2.24
N LEU A 582 -22.96 8.17 -2.16
CA LEU A 582 -22.55 8.79 -0.89
C LEU A 582 -23.75 9.26 -0.05
N VAL A 583 -24.73 9.91 -0.68
CA VAL A 583 -25.92 10.37 0.04
C VAL A 583 -26.72 9.19 0.57
N GLN A 584 -26.86 8.12 -0.20
CA GLN A 584 -27.53 6.90 0.27
C GLN A 584 -26.79 6.27 1.47
N MET A 585 -25.46 6.18 1.41
CA MET A 585 -24.64 5.68 2.52
C MET A 585 -24.78 6.50 3.80
N LEU A 586 -25.04 7.81 3.68
CA LEU A 586 -25.25 8.72 4.79
C LEU A 586 -26.69 8.69 5.34
N GLY A 587 -27.54 7.79 4.84
CA GLY A 587 -28.95 7.74 5.25
C GLY A 587 -29.78 8.89 4.68
N GLY A 588 -29.43 9.37 3.48
CA GLY A 588 -30.07 10.51 2.84
C GLY A 588 -29.43 11.85 3.21
N LEU A 589 -30.05 12.96 2.77
CA LEU A 589 -29.52 14.30 3.01
C LEU A 589 -29.60 14.71 4.49
N ALA A 590 -30.50 14.09 5.26
CA ALA A 590 -30.61 14.31 6.70
C ALA A 590 -29.32 13.94 7.45
N GLY A 591 -28.63 12.86 7.04
CA GLY A 591 -27.35 12.45 7.64
C GLY A 591 -26.14 13.20 7.08
N CYS A 592 -26.32 14.09 6.11
CA CYS A 592 -25.23 14.84 5.49
C CYS A 592 -24.76 16.07 6.31
N GLY A 593 -25.38 16.39 7.45
CA GLY A 593 -24.85 17.33 8.45
C GLY A 593 -24.16 18.58 7.88
N ASP A 594 -22.87 18.71 8.16
CA ASP A 594 -21.98 19.83 7.77
C ASP A 594 -21.50 19.77 6.31
N VAL A 595 -21.65 18.63 5.63
CA VAL A 595 -21.22 18.44 4.24
C VAL A 595 -22.32 18.71 3.21
N LEU A 596 -23.54 19.02 3.66
CA LEU A 596 -24.66 19.40 2.81
C LEU A 596 -24.32 20.54 1.83
N SER A 597 -23.55 21.54 2.27
CA SER A 597 -23.10 22.65 1.41
C SER A 597 -22.20 22.20 0.26
N SER A 598 -21.36 21.19 0.50
CA SER A 598 -20.44 20.62 -0.50
C SER A 598 -21.22 19.79 -1.52
N ILE A 599 -22.15 18.95 -1.05
CA ILE A 599 -23.08 18.19 -1.91
C ILE A 599 -23.85 19.13 -2.83
N VAL A 600 -24.38 20.22 -2.28
CA VAL A 600 -25.15 21.20 -3.04
C VAL A 600 -24.28 21.91 -4.09
N SER A 601 -23.03 22.24 -3.75
CA SER A 601 -22.05 22.76 -4.72
C SER A 601 -21.73 21.76 -5.84
N ASP A 602 -21.73 20.47 -5.53
CA ASP A 602 -21.49 19.40 -6.49
C ASP A 602 -22.69 19.22 -7.43
N LEU A 603 -23.91 19.16 -6.88
CA LEU A 603 -25.16 19.12 -7.65
C LEU A 603 -25.28 20.32 -8.59
N TYR A 604 -24.99 21.52 -8.09
CA TYR A 604 -24.92 22.75 -8.88
C TYR A 604 -24.07 22.57 -10.12
N THR A 605 -22.88 22.00 -9.91
CA THR A 605 -21.88 21.93 -10.94
C THR A 605 -22.19 20.84 -11.96
N ILE A 606 -22.76 19.71 -11.52
CA ILE A 606 -23.29 18.68 -12.42
C ILE A 606 -24.34 19.33 -13.35
N CYS A 607 -25.33 20.02 -12.76
CA CYS A 607 -26.41 20.67 -13.50
C CYS A 607 -25.90 21.68 -14.54
N ARG A 608 -24.93 22.50 -14.15
CA ARG A 608 -24.37 23.54 -15.01
C ARG A 608 -23.60 22.99 -16.21
N ASN A 609 -22.96 21.83 -16.07
CA ASN A 609 -21.99 21.33 -17.06
C ASN A 609 -22.45 20.08 -17.81
N CYS A 610 -23.60 19.52 -17.46
CA CYS A 610 -24.13 18.32 -18.11
C CYS A 610 -25.65 18.41 -18.24
N GLU A 611 -26.09 19.04 -19.33
CA GLU A 611 -27.50 19.16 -19.69
C GLU A 611 -28.24 17.81 -19.74
N PRO A 612 -27.67 16.70 -20.25
CA PRO A 612 -28.37 15.41 -20.25
C PRO A 612 -28.79 14.94 -18.85
N LEU A 613 -28.00 15.24 -17.80
CA LEU A 613 -28.31 14.83 -16.43
C LEU A 613 -29.45 15.64 -15.81
N LEU A 614 -29.82 16.81 -16.36
CA LEU A 614 -30.98 17.56 -15.90
C LEU A 614 -32.31 16.82 -16.13
N THR A 615 -32.30 15.83 -17.04
CA THR A 615 -33.46 14.96 -17.27
C THR A 615 -33.51 13.74 -16.32
N ASP A 616 -32.48 13.55 -15.49
CA ASP A 616 -32.44 12.49 -14.50
C ASP A 616 -33.35 12.84 -13.31
N GLY A 617 -34.50 12.15 -13.20
CA GLY A 617 -35.48 12.39 -12.14
C GLY A 617 -34.92 12.21 -10.72
N SER A 618 -33.89 11.38 -10.54
CA SER A 618 -33.25 11.21 -9.23
C SER A 618 -32.32 12.37 -8.86
N LEU A 619 -31.75 13.07 -9.87
CA LEU A 619 -30.98 14.30 -9.65
C LEU A 619 -31.88 15.43 -9.19
N LEU A 620 -33.01 15.60 -9.89
CA LEU A 620 -34.01 16.60 -9.53
C LEU A 620 -34.60 16.33 -8.14
N ALA A 621 -34.94 15.09 -7.82
CA ALA A 621 -35.44 14.72 -6.49
C ALA A 621 -34.43 15.06 -5.39
N LEU A 622 -33.15 14.71 -5.58
CA LEU A 622 -32.10 15.00 -4.60
C LEU A 622 -31.82 16.51 -4.48
N LEU A 623 -31.86 17.25 -5.58
CA LEU A 623 -31.76 18.72 -5.57
C LEU A 623 -32.89 19.34 -4.75
N SER A 624 -34.15 18.93 -5.00
CA SER A 624 -35.31 19.42 -4.27
C SER A 624 -35.19 19.15 -2.77
N GLU A 625 -34.81 17.92 -2.38
CA GLU A 625 -34.59 17.58 -0.98
C GLU A 625 -33.43 18.39 -0.37
N ALA A 626 -32.34 18.60 -1.11
CA ALA A 626 -31.20 19.38 -0.63
C ALA A 626 -31.57 20.85 -0.43
N PHE A 627 -32.43 21.43 -1.27
CA PHE A 627 -32.95 22.77 -1.10
C PHE A 627 -33.85 22.90 0.13
N VAL A 628 -34.74 21.93 0.38
CA VAL A 628 -35.58 21.92 1.60
C VAL A 628 -34.70 21.87 2.85
N GLN A 629 -33.72 20.97 2.87
CA GLN A 629 -32.75 20.84 3.96
C GLN A 629 -31.91 22.12 4.15
N LEU A 630 -31.49 22.77 3.06
CA LEU A 630 -30.75 24.03 3.13
C LEU A 630 -31.61 25.19 3.56
N ALA A 631 -32.86 25.29 3.12
CA ALA A 631 -33.77 26.39 3.48
C ALA A 631 -34.00 26.44 5.00
N THR A 632 -34.12 25.28 5.63
CA THR A 632 -34.25 25.18 7.09
C THR A 632 -32.97 25.57 7.84
N LYS A 633 -31.79 25.40 7.23
CA LYS A 633 -30.48 25.75 7.81
C LYS A 633 -29.94 27.10 7.36
N LEU A 634 -30.53 27.74 6.35
CA LEU A 634 -30.00 28.93 5.68
C LEU A 634 -29.64 30.07 6.65
N PRO A 635 -30.45 30.38 7.68
CA PRO A 635 -30.12 31.44 8.65
C PRO A 635 -28.88 31.13 9.50
N GLN A 636 -28.51 29.86 9.63
CA GLN A 636 -27.40 29.38 10.46
C GLN A 636 -26.10 29.21 9.66
N LEU A 637 -26.17 29.23 8.33
CA LEU A 637 -25.01 29.08 7.46
C LEU A 637 -24.16 30.37 7.43
N PRO A 638 -22.83 30.27 7.29
CA PRO A 638 -21.98 31.43 7.02
C PRO A 638 -22.45 32.20 5.78
N GLU A 639 -22.32 33.52 5.78
CA GLU A 639 -22.80 34.40 4.70
C GLU A 639 -22.26 33.99 3.30
N SER A 640 -21.02 33.50 3.24
CA SER A 640 -20.42 32.96 2.00
C SER A 640 -21.18 31.76 1.44
N SER A 641 -21.71 30.89 2.31
CA SER A 641 -22.54 29.75 1.94
C SER A 641 -23.94 30.19 1.55
N GLN A 642 -24.53 31.16 2.26
CA GLN A 642 -25.81 31.75 1.87
C GLN A 642 -25.75 32.37 0.47
N ARG A 643 -24.69 33.13 0.15
CA ARG A 643 -24.45 33.68 -1.20
C ARG A 643 -24.25 32.59 -2.25
N GLN A 644 -23.62 31.45 -1.92
CA GLN A 644 -23.50 30.32 -2.85
C GLN A 644 -24.84 29.64 -3.10
N VAL A 645 -25.67 29.45 -2.06
CA VAL A 645 -27.03 28.91 -2.19
C VAL A 645 -27.89 29.84 -3.02
N ALA A 646 -27.82 31.16 -2.82
CA ALA A 646 -28.52 32.14 -3.66
C ALA A 646 -28.06 32.07 -5.13
N LYS A 647 -26.75 32.02 -5.40
CA LYS A 647 -26.22 31.86 -6.77
C LYS A 647 -26.64 30.55 -7.43
N LEU A 648 -26.69 29.47 -6.65
CA LEU A 648 -27.22 28.19 -7.11
C LEU A 648 -28.71 28.33 -7.43
N LEU A 649 -29.52 28.94 -6.55
CA LEU A 649 -30.95 29.16 -6.79
C LEU A 649 -31.16 30.03 -8.02
N ASP A 650 -30.39 31.10 -8.21
CA ASP A 650 -30.46 31.98 -9.38
C ASP A 650 -30.04 31.26 -10.67
N HIS A 651 -29.01 30.41 -10.60
CA HIS A 651 -28.54 29.66 -11.77
C HIS A 651 -29.38 28.41 -12.02
N VAL A 652 -29.99 27.79 -11.02
CA VAL A 652 -31.05 26.80 -11.21
C VAL A 652 -32.28 27.50 -11.77
N ALA A 653 -32.65 28.69 -11.30
CA ALA A 653 -33.75 29.47 -11.87
C ALA A 653 -33.44 30.08 -13.25
N GLY A 654 -32.17 30.16 -13.65
CA GLY A 654 -31.70 30.75 -14.92
C GLY A 654 -31.23 29.73 -15.98
N ALA A 655 -30.45 28.72 -15.59
CA ALA A 655 -30.06 27.58 -16.43
C ALA A 655 -31.17 26.54 -16.53
N ILE A 656 -32.04 26.54 -15.53
CA ILE A 656 -33.40 26.09 -15.71
C ILE A 656 -34.25 27.37 -15.86
N PRO A 657 -34.56 27.81 -17.11
CA PRO A 657 -35.81 28.56 -17.38
C PRO A 657 -37.05 27.86 -16.78
N ARG A 658 -36.85 26.66 -16.23
CA ARG A 658 -37.74 25.80 -15.48
C ARG A 658 -37.64 25.83 -13.95
N ALA A 659 -37.45 26.95 -13.26
CA ALA A 659 -38.07 27.07 -11.92
C ALA A 659 -39.56 27.41 -12.07
N GLY A 660 -39.85 28.40 -12.92
CA GLY A 660 -41.19 28.63 -13.49
C GLY A 660 -41.69 27.40 -14.23
N CYS A 661 -40.87 26.79 -15.08
CA CYS A 661 -41.14 25.47 -15.66
C CYS A 661 -40.87 24.25 -14.74
N LEU A 662 -40.51 24.30 -13.45
CA LEU A 662 -40.51 23.12 -12.54
C LEU A 662 -41.85 23.07 -11.82
N VAL A 663 -42.41 24.25 -11.55
CA VAL A 663 -43.83 24.41 -11.26
C VAL A 663 -44.65 24.17 -12.53
N ALA A 664 -44.23 24.64 -13.71
CA ALA A 664 -44.88 24.30 -14.97
C ALA A 664 -44.57 22.87 -15.42
N GLU A 665 -43.44 22.25 -15.08
CA GLU A 665 -43.17 20.82 -15.27
C GLU A 665 -43.87 19.99 -14.22
N GLY A 666 -44.08 20.50 -13.01
CA GLY A 666 -44.98 19.89 -12.04
C GLY A 666 -46.39 19.89 -12.60
N VAL A 667 -46.84 21.02 -13.15
CA VAL A 667 -48.13 21.13 -13.86
C VAL A 667 -48.15 20.32 -15.15
N HIS A 668 -47.07 20.28 -15.94
CA HIS A 668 -46.96 19.50 -17.17
C HIS A 668 -46.77 18.02 -16.88
N ALA A 669 -46.18 17.63 -15.75
CA ALA A 669 -46.06 16.25 -15.28
C ALA A 669 -47.39 15.80 -14.71
N LEU A 670 -48.12 16.64 -13.97
CA LEU A 670 -49.51 16.36 -13.61
C LEU A 670 -50.36 16.19 -14.87
N LYS A 671 -50.22 17.10 -15.86
CA LYS A 671 -50.90 17.00 -17.17
C LYS A 671 -50.39 15.84 -18.03
N ALA A 672 -49.13 15.43 -17.92
CA ALA A 672 -48.55 14.32 -18.67
C ALA A 672 -48.81 12.99 -17.98
N LEU A 673 -49.02 12.94 -16.67
CA LEU A 673 -49.54 11.78 -15.97
C LEU A 673 -51.02 11.59 -16.36
N ASP A 674 -51.78 12.67 -16.45
CA ASP A 674 -53.16 12.66 -16.99
C ASP A 674 -53.16 12.27 -18.48
N ALA A 675 -52.31 12.86 -19.31
CA ALA A 675 -52.20 12.51 -20.74
C ALA A 675 -51.65 11.10 -20.96
N ALA A 676 -50.68 10.64 -20.16
CA ALA A 676 -50.18 9.26 -20.23
C ALA A 676 -51.24 8.26 -19.77
N ALA A 677 -52.09 8.63 -18.81
CA ALA A 677 -53.26 7.85 -18.41
C ALA A 677 -54.32 7.80 -19.53
N GLU A 678 -54.45 8.88 -20.31
CA GLU A 678 -55.33 8.97 -21.49
C GLU A 678 -54.78 8.24 -22.73
N GLU A 679 -53.46 8.26 -22.95
CA GLU A 679 -52.74 7.58 -24.04
C GLU A 679 -52.51 6.08 -23.79
N LEU A 680 -52.96 5.54 -22.65
CA LEU A 680 -52.90 4.11 -22.39
C LEU A 680 -53.86 3.35 -23.32
N ASP A 681 -53.38 3.00 -24.50
CA ASP A 681 -54.05 2.03 -25.36
C ASP A 681 -54.04 0.66 -24.69
N ALA A 682 -55.23 0.06 -24.57
CA ALA A 682 -55.32 -1.33 -24.19
C ALA A 682 -54.59 -2.18 -25.26
N PRO A 683 -53.68 -3.09 -24.87
CA PRO A 683 -53.13 -4.05 -25.83
C PRO A 683 -54.28 -4.82 -26.49
N ALA A 684 -54.09 -5.31 -27.71
CA ALA A 684 -55.15 -5.93 -28.51
C ALA A 684 -55.94 -7.06 -27.80
N ALA A 685 -55.37 -7.65 -26.74
CA ALA A 685 -56.05 -8.54 -25.81
C ALA A 685 -55.52 -8.32 -24.36
N PRO A 686 -56.10 -7.41 -23.56
CA PRO A 686 -55.60 -7.12 -22.22
C PRO A 686 -56.03 -8.21 -21.23
N THR A 687 -55.08 -8.66 -20.40
CA THR A 687 -55.35 -9.54 -19.27
C THR A 687 -56.33 -8.88 -18.28
N ALA A 688 -57.00 -9.67 -17.43
CA ALA A 688 -57.89 -9.12 -16.40
C ALA A 688 -57.17 -8.16 -15.45
N GLN A 689 -55.91 -8.45 -15.12
CA GLN A 689 -55.07 -7.59 -14.30
C GLN A 689 -54.71 -6.28 -14.99
N GLN A 690 -54.41 -6.31 -16.30
CA GLN A 690 -54.21 -5.10 -17.09
C GLN A 690 -55.51 -4.26 -17.15
N ARG A 691 -56.68 -4.88 -17.36
CA ARG A 691 -57.95 -4.14 -17.35
C ARG A 691 -58.21 -3.43 -16.02
N LEU A 692 -57.96 -4.11 -14.89
CA LEU A 692 -58.11 -3.53 -13.56
C LEU A 692 -57.14 -2.37 -13.31
N LEU A 693 -55.86 -2.54 -13.67
CA LEU A 693 -54.86 -1.51 -13.49
C LEU A 693 -55.13 -0.28 -14.37
N LEU A 694 -55.57 -0.50 -15.61
CA LEU A 694 -56.01 0.58 -16.52
C LEU A 694 -57.19 1.35 -15.93
N GLN A 695 -58.17 0.66 -15.35
CA GLN A 695 -59.29 1.31 -14.65
C GLN A 695 -58.82 2.12 -13.43
N GLN A 696 -57.86 1.60 -12.66
CA GLN A 696 -57.29 2.33 -11.52
C GLN A 696 -56.49 3.57 -11.95
N VAL A 697 -55.75 3.49 -13.06
CA VAL A 697 -55.06 4.64 -13.67
C VAL A 697 -56.07 5.70 -14.11
N GLN A 698 -57.17 5.29 -14.78
CA GLN A 698 -58.24 6.19 -15.19
C GLN A 698 -58.94 6.87 -14.01
N GLN A 699 -59.13 6.17 -12.90
CA GLN A 699 -59.73 6.73 -11.68
C GLN A 699 -58.80 7.69 -10.92
N ALA A 700 -57.49 7.49 -11.06
CA ALA A 700 -56.47 8.33 -10.45
C ALA A 700 -56.09 9.54 -11.33
N ALA A 701 -56.57 9.61 -12.58
CA ALA A 701 -56.39 10.74 -13.47
C ALA A 701 -57.18 11.98 -13.00
N GLY A 702 -56.85 13.15 -13.54
CA GLY A 702 -57.35 14.46 -13.13
C GLY A 702 -56.50 15.14 -12.05
N VAL A 703 -55.28 14.65 -11.80
CA VAL A 703 -54.40 15.23 -10.79
C VAL A 703 -54.00 16.68 -11.11
N SER A 704 -54.03 17.06 -12.40
CA SER A 704 -53.75 18.42 -12.86
C SER A 704 -54.91 19.41 -12.72
N ALA A 705 -56.13 18.96 -12.38
CA ALA A 705 -57.32 19.80 -12.41
C ALA A 705 -57.22 21.00 -11.45
N GLY A 706 -57.26 22.21 -11.99
CA GLY A 706 -57.19 23.47 -11.23
C GLY A 706 -55.79 24.04 -11.00
N VAL A 707 -54.73 23.40 -11.52
CA VAL A 707 -53.36 23.95 -11.46
C VAL A 707 -52.99 24.52 -12.84
N GLY A 708 -53.21 25.82 -13.01
CA GLY A 708 -52.88 26.56 -14.23
C GLY A 708 -51.54 27.29 -14.09
N PHE A 709 -50.68 27.16 -15.09
CA PHE A 709 -49.45 27.96 -15.22
C PHE A 709 -49.48 28.68 -16.56
N GLU A 710 -49.45 30.01 -16.54
CA GLU A 710 -49.34 30.83 -17.74
C GLU A 710 -47.86 31.15 -18.01
N ASN A 711 -47.44 31.00 -19.27
CA ASN A 711 -46.05 31.21 -19.68
C ASN A 711 -45.63 32.67 -19.39
N GLY A 712 -44.68 32.88 -18.47
CA GLY A 712 -44.17 34.20 -18.09
C GLY A 712 -44.34 34.57 -16.61
N ALA A 713 -44.81 33.66 -15.76
CA ALA A 713 -45.02 33.92 -14.35
C ALA A 713 -43.73 34.29 -13.60
N SER A 714 -43.80 35.34 -12.78
CA SER A 714 -42.68 35.82 -11.95
C SER A 714 -42.29 34.81 -10.85
N SER A 715 -41.08 34.91 -10.31
CA SER A 715 -40.61 34.07 -9.19
C SER A 715 -41.54 34.11 -7.96
N ALA A 716 -42.31 35.19 -7.76
CA ALA A 716 -43.30 35.30 -6.68
C ALA A 716 -44.56 34.44 -6.95
N THR A 717 -44.97 34.31 -8.20
CA THR A 717 -46.10 33.46 -8.63
C THR A 717 -45.77 31.98 -8.50
N VAL A 718 -44.51 31.61 -8.77
CA VAL A 718 -43.99 30.24 -8.58
C VAL A 718 -44.07 29.83 -7.11
N LEU A 719 -43.68 30.73 -6.19
CA LEU A 719 -43.76 30.47 -4.75
C LEU A 719 -45.21 30.34 -4.25
N ALA A 720 -46.16 31.06 -4.85
CA ALA A 720 -47.58 30.99 -4.49
C ALA A 720 -48.27 29.69 -4.94
N LEU A 721 -47.75 29.02 -5.98
CA LEU A 721 -48.28 27.74 -6.49
C LEU A 721 -47.76 26.51 -5.75
N LEU A 722 -46.67 26.64 -4.98
CA LEU A 722 -46.07 25.52 -4.25
C LEU A 722 -47.03 24.80 -3.29
N PRO A 723 -47.89 25.48 -2.50
CA PRO A 723 -48.85 24.80 -1.63
C PRO A 723 -49.87 23.96 -2.42
N ALA A 724 -50.39 24.51 -3.53
CA ALA A 724 -51.36 23.82 -4.37
C ALA A 724 -50.77 22.58 -5.08
N ILE A 725 -49.51 22.65 -5.50
CA ILE A 725 -48.78 21.49 -6.03
C ILE A 725 -48.51 20.47 -4.91
N SER A 726 -48.08 20.94 -3.74
CA SER A 726 -47.81 20.09 -2.58
C SER A 726 -49.04 19.28 -2.15
N ASP A 727 -50.23 19.89 -2.15
CA ASP A 727 -51.49 19.22 -1.80
C ASP A 727 -51.89 18.14 -2.82
N ARG A 728 -51.37 18.23 -4.06
CA ARG A 728 -51.64 17.27 -5.16
C ARG A 728 -50.61 16.16 -5.26
N LEU A 729 -49.43 16.32 -4.64
CA LEU A 729 -48.37 15.31 -4.68
C LEU A 729 -48.84 13.92 -4.25
N PRO A 730 -49.64 13.71 -3.18
CA PRO A 730 -50.07 12.36 -2.81
C PRO A 730 -50.90 11.65 -3.88
N ALA A 731 -51.75 12.39 -4.60
CA ALA A 731 -52.56 11.83 -5.69
C ALA A 731 -51.70 11.58 -6.94
N ALA A 732 -50.78 12.50 -7.25
CA ALA A 732 -49.82 12.34 -8.35
C ALA A 732 -48.87 11.16 -8.14
N THR A 733 -48.38 10.97 -6.90
CA THR A 733 -47.57 9.81 -6.52
C THR A 733 -48.34 8.51 -6.72
N ARG A 734 -49.62 8.47 -6.30
CA ARG A 734 -50.47 7.29 -6.52
C ARG A 734 -50.67 6.99 -8.00
N LEU A 735 -50.92 7.99 -8.83
CA LEU A 735 -51.04 7.83 -10.28
C LEU A 735 -49.71 7.37 -10.92
N ALA A 736 -48.59 7.94 -10.49
CA ALA A 736 -47.26 7.55 -10.92
C ALA A 736 -46.93 6.09 -10.52
N ASP A 737 -47.32 5.65 -9.33
CA ASP A 737 -47.15 4.26 -8.89
C ASP A 737 -47.96 3.29 -9.76
N LEU A 738 -49.20 3.64 -10.09
CA LEU A 738 -50.07 2.83 -10.95
C LEU A 738 -49.53 2.77 -12.39
N LEU A 739 -49.04 3.90 -12.93
CA LEU A 739 -48.38 3.96 -14.22
C LEU A 739 -47.05 3.20 -14.22
N HIS A 740 -46.29 3.27 -13.12
CA HIS A 740 -45.06 2.49 -12.95
C HIS A 740 -45.36 0.99 -12.93
N GLN A 741 -46.41 0.55 -12.25
CA GLN A 741 -46.91 -0.83 -12.30
C GLN A 741 -47.33 -1.22 -13.72
N TRP A 742 -47.94 -0.31 -14.49
CA TRP A 742 -48.32 -0.53 -15.88
C TRP A 742 -47.12 -0.66 -16.83
N TRP A 743 -46.02 0.04 -16.55
CA TRP A 743 -44.78 -0.03 -17.32
C TRP A 743 -43.80 -1.11 -16.83
N GLN A 744 -44.16 -1.88 -15.79
CA GLN A 744 -43.32 -3.00 -15.37
C GLN A 744 -43.14 -4.02 -16.51
N PRO A 745 -42.01 -4.75 -16.52
CA PRO A 745 -41.71 -5.75 -17.56
C PRO A 745 -42.80 -6.81 -17.74
N ALA A 746 -43.54 -7.12 -16.68
CA ALA A 746 -44.66 -8.06 -16.69
C ALA A 746 -45.86 -7.55 -17.51
N MET A 747 -46.04 -6.24 -17.59
CA MET A 747 -47.17 -5.59 -18.26
C MET A 747 -46.84 -5.16 -19.70
N GLN A 748 -45.57 -4.86 -20.01
CA GLN A 748 -45.10 -4.47 -21.35
C GLN A 748 -43.80 -5.19 -21.78
N PRO A 749 -43.86 -6.52 -21.99
CA PRO A 749 -42.66 -7.33 -22.23
C PRO A 749 -41.89 -6.92 -23.50
N GLU A 750 -42.56 -6.49 -24.56
CA GLU A 750 -41.90 -6.12 -25.82
C GLU A 750 -41.13 -4.81 -25.74
N ARG A 751 -41.70 -3.77 -25.12
CA ARG A 751 -40.98 -2.50 -24.88
C ARG A 751 -39.77 -2.71 -23.99
N HIS A 752 -39.90 -3.56 -22.97
CA HIS A 752 -38.79 -3.86 -22.07
C HIS A 752 -37.65 -4.65 -22.78
N LYS A 753 -37.99 -5.56 -23.70
CA LYS A 753 -36.98 -6.23 -24.56
C LYS A 753 -36.23 -5.22 -25.44
N ALA A 754 -36.93 -4.24 -26.02
CA ALA A 754 -36.31 -3.21 -26.85
C ALA A 754 -35.36 -2.31 -26.04
N ALA A 755 -35.79 -1.86 -24.84
CA ALA A 755 -34.94 -1.07 -23.94
C ALA A 755 -33.70 -1.85 -23.47
N GLN A 756 -33.86 -3.13 -23.12
CA GLN A 756 -32.73 -4.01 -22.76
C GLN A 756 -31.72 -4.15 -23.91
N LEU A 757 -32.18 -4.22 -25.16
CA LEU A 757 -31.30 -4.28 -26.32
C LEU A 757 -30.46 -3.00 -26.47
N VAL A 758 -31.08 -1.83 -26.34
CA VAL A 758 -30.39 -0.53 -26.42
C VAL A 758 -29.34 -0.40 -25.32
N LEU A 759 -29.70 -0.72 -24.08
CA LEU A 759 -28.76 -0.69 -22.95
C LEU A 759 -27.57 -1.65 -23.18
N ALA A 760 -27.83 -2.84 -23.72
CA ALA A 760 -26.80 -3.82 -24.01
C ALA A 760 -25.89 -3.42 -25.19
N GLN A 761 -26.43 -2.69 -26.18
CA GLN A 761 -25.63 -2.07 -27.24
C GLN A 761 -24.70 -0.98 -26.67
N ALA A 762 -25.19 -0.16 -25.75
CA ALA A 762 -24.36 0.82 -25.05
C ALA A 762 -23.29 0.15 -24.16
N ALA A 763 -23.64 -0.92 -23.45
CA ALA A 763 -22.69 -1.67 -22.64
C ALA A 763 -21.57 -2.33 -23.48
N ALA A 764 -21.86 -2.69 -24.73
CA ALA A 764 -20.91 -3.32 -25.65
C ALA A 764 -19.71 -2.42 -26.02
N THR A 765 -19.82 -1.09 -25.82
CA THR A 765 -18.74 -0.13 -26.13
C THR A 765 -17.73 0.02 -24.99
N ARG A 766 -18.01 -0.52 -23.80
CA ARG A 766 -17.13 -0.49 -22.61
C ARG A 766 -16.04 -1.56 -22.66
N SER A 767 -15.02 -1.40 -21.80
CA SER A 767 -13.98 -2.42 -21.60
C SER A 767 -14.46 -3.73 -20.96
N CYS A 768 -15.59 -3.67 -20.25
CA CYS A 768 -16.31 -4.83 -19.75
C CYS A 768 -17.80 -4.52 -19.84
N ALA A 769 -18.56 -5.39 -20.51
CA ALA A 769 -20.00 -5.20 -20.72
C ALA A 769 -20.82 -5.48 -19.47
N TYR A 770 -20.25 -6.16 -18.47
CA TYR A 770 -20.90 -6.30 -17.18
C TYR A 770 -20.94 -4.94 -16.47
N LEU A 771 -22.11 -4.31 -16.44
CA LEU A 771 -22.26 -2.92 -15.98
C LEU A 771 -21.77 -2.70 -14.55
N ARG A 772 -21.82 -3.75 -13.71
CA ARG A 772 -21.39 -3.75 -12.30
C ARG A 772 -19.91 -4.09 -12.10
N CYS A 773 -19.16 -4.36 -13.17
CA CYS A 773 -17.72 -4.59 -13.07
C CYS A 773 -17.00 -3.30 -12.67
N ALA A 774 -16.31 -3.31 -11.52
CA ALA A 774 -15.51 -2.18 -11.03
C ALA A 774 -14.28 -1.86 -11.92
N ASN A 775 -13.92 -2.78 -12.83
CA ASN A 775 -12.73 -2.66 -13.66
C ASN A 775 -13.00 -1.78 -14.91
N LEU A 776 -13.34 -0.51 -14.67
CA LEU A 776 -13.66 0.48 -15.71
C LEU A 776 -12.44 0.89 -16.56
N GLY A 777 -11.22 0.64 -16.07
CA GLY A 777 -9.95 1.02 -16.71
C GLY A 777 -9.24 -0.11 -17.46
N GLY A 778 -9.80 -1.32 -17.55
CA GLY A 778 -9.16 -2.42 -18.26
C GLY A 778 -8.93 -2.08 -19.74
N LYS A 779 -7.76 -2.42 -20.29
CA LYS A 779 -7.40 -2.22 -21.71
C LYS A 779 -8.19 -3.14 -22.68
N GLY A 780 -9.48 -3.35 -22.46
CA GLY A 780 -10.28 -4.41 -23.11
C GLY A 780 -11.48 -3.90 -23.88
N GLY A 781 -11.33 -2.94 -24.80
CA GLY A 781 -12.40 -2.47 -25.68
C GLY A 781 -12.16 -2.81 -27.16
N PRO A 782 -13.12 -2.55 -28.07
CA PRO A 782 -12.94 -2.74 -29.51
C PRO A 782 -11.67 -2.05 -30.08
N ALA A 783 -11.25 -0.95 -29.46
CA ALA A 783 -10.07 -0.17 -29.83
C ALA A 783 -8.73 -0.78 -29.34
N ALA A 784 -8.74 -1.74 -28.40
CA ALA A 784 -7.52 -2.22 -27.74
C ALA A 784 -6.89 -3.49 -28.37
N GLY A 785 -7.54 -4.09 -29.39
CA GLY A 785 -7.10 -5.36 -29.97
C GLY A 785 -7.22 -6.54 -28.98
N GLU A 786 -7.06 -7.77 -29.47
CA GLU A 786 -7.25 -9.02 -28.71
C GLU A 786 -6.21 -9.30 -27.59
N VAL A 787 -5.40 -8.33 -27.17
CA VAL A 787 -4.04 -8.67 -26.71
C VAL A 787 -3.82 -8.68 -25.19
N VAL A 788 -4.77 -8.26 -24.33
CA VAL A 788 -4.55 -8.37 -22.87
C VAL A 788 -5.83 -8.71 -22.08
N GLY A 789 -6.06 -10.01 -21.83
CA GLY A 789 -6.95 -10.52 -20.78
C GLY A 789 -8.46 -10.39 -20.98
N SER A 790 -8.93 -9.64 -21.99
CA SER A 790 -10.36 -9.50 -22.28
C SER A 790 -10.88 -10.62 -23.20
N LYS A 791 -12.01 -11.23 -22.83
CA LYS A 791 -12.66 -12.31 -23.59
C LYS A 791 -13.97 -11.80 -24.21
N ARG A 792 -14.14 -12.01 -25.51
CA ARG A 792 -15.42 -11.75 -26.18
C ARG A 792 -16.45 -12.81 -25.78
N CYS A 793 -17.72 -12.43 -25.74
CA CYS A 793 -18.80 -13.41 -25.70
C CYS A 793 -18.71 -14.31 -26.93
N SER A 794 -18.57 -15.63 -26.74
CA SER A 794 -18.39 -16.59 -27.83
C SER A 794 -19.56 -16.63 -28.81
N ALA A 795 -20.78 -16.33 -28.34
CA ALA A 795 -22.01 -16.36 -29.11
C ALA A 795 -22.24 -15.09 -29.94
N CYS A 796 -22.49 -13.94 -29.30
CA CYS A 796 -22.78 -12.70 -30.04
C CYS A 796 -21.53 -12.02 -30.60
N ARG A 797 -20.37 -12.24 -29.95
CA ARG A 797 -19.08 -11.57 -30.23
C ARG A 797 -19.16 -10.04 -30.31
N ALA A 798 -20.22 -9.46 -29.75
CA ALA A 798 -20.48 -8.02 -29.73
C ALA A 798 -19.95 -7.35 -28.45
N VAL A 799 -19.84 -8.11 -27.36
CA VAL A 799 -19.43 -7.61 -26.03
C VAL A 799 -18.12 -8.23 -25.56
N TRP A 800 -17.42 -7.52 -24.67
CA TRP A 800 -16.16 -7.93 -24.05
C TRP A 800 -16.30 -8.05 -22.53
N TYR A 801 -15.53 -8.95 -21.92
CA TYR A 801 -15.44 -9.12 -20.46
C TYR A 801 -13.99 -9.22 -20.02
N CYS A 802 -13.66 -8.68 -18.84
CA CYS A 802 -12.33 -8.78 -18.24
C CYS A 802 -11.99 -10.18 -17.71
N GLY A 803 -12.96 -11.10 -17.67
CA GLY A 803 -12.77 -12.48 -17.24
C GLY A 803 -14.07 -13.31 -17.31
N THR A 804 -13.95 -14.62 -17.09
CA THR A 804 -15.08 -15.57 -17.11
C THR A 804 -16.10 -15.26 -16.00
N ALA A 805 -15.64 -14.78 -14.84
CA ALA A 805 -16.51 -14.37 -13.74
C ALA A 805 -17.50 -13.26 -14.16
N CYS A 806 -17.01 -12.20 -14.82
CA CYS A 806 -17.86 -11.11 -15.31
C CYS A 806 -18.79 -11.57 -16.44
N SER A 807 -18.32 -12.44 -17.34
CA SER A 807 -19.18 -13.03 -18.38
C SER A 807 -20.32 -13.84 -17.78
N HIS A 808 -20.03 -14.67 -16.77
CA HIS A 808 -21.05 -15.48 -16.08
C HIS A 808 -22.01 -14.63 -15.23
N ALA A 809 -21.51 -13.57 -14.59
CA ALA A 809 -22.34 -12.63 -13.84
C ALA A 809 -23.28 -11.86 -14.78
N ASP A 810 -22.77 -11.33 -15.88
CA ASP A 810 -23.58 -10.62 -16.88
C ASP A 810 -24.61 -11.54 -17.55
N TRP A 811 -24.25 -12.80 -17.77
CA TRP A 811 -25.15 -13.83 -18.29
C TRP A 811 -26.32 -14.13 -17.34
N ARG A 812 -26.03 -14.26 -16.03
CA ARG A 812 -27.03 -14.63 -15.01
C ARG A 812 -27.87 -13.43 -14.56
N GLU A 813 -27.20 -12.31 -14.28
CA GLU A 813 -27.76 -11.16 -13.57
C GLU A 813 -27.82 -9.90 -14.43
N GLY A 814 -26.83 -9.68 -15.31
CA GLY A 814 -26.74 -8.49 -16.16
C GLY A 814 -27.67 -8.48 -17.38
N GLY A 815 -28.43 -9.55 -17.59
CA GLY A 815 -29.42 -9.65 -18.66
C GLY A 815 -28.87 -10.03 -20.03
N HIS A 816 -27.55 -10.26 -20.17
CA HIS A 816 -26.92 -10.58 -21.46
C HIS A 816 -27.57 -11.78 -22.16
N ARG A 817 -27.99 -12.80 -21.40
CA ARG A 817 -28.66 -13.99 -21.94
C ARG A 817 -29.86 -13.65 -22.82
N ARG A 818 -30.62 -12.60 -22.49
CA ARG A 818 -31.85 -12.20 -23.20
C ARG A 818 -31.57 -11.41 -24.48
N VAL A 819 -30.44 -10.71 -24.52
CA VAL A 819 -30.05 -9.79 -25.60
C VAL A 819 -28.92 -10.33 -26.48
N CYS A 820 -28.30 -11.46 -26.10
CA CYS A 820 -27.16 -12.06 -26.81
C CYS A 820 -27.47 -12.32 -28.29
N LYS A 821 -28.60 -12.98 -28.58
CA LYS A 821 -29.02 -13.28 -29.97
C LYS A 821 -29.33 -12.00 -30.77
N PRO A 822 -30.15 -11.05 -30.27
CA PRO A 822 -30.33 -9.74 -30.92
C PRO A 822 -29.04 -8.97 -31.18
N LEU A 823 -28.11 -8.91 -30.22
CA LEU A 823 -26.81 -8.25 -30.40
C LEU A 823 -25.97 -8.91 -31.50
N GLY A 824 -25.97 -10.24 -31.55
CA GLY A 824 -25.30 -10.98 -32.61
C GLY A 824 -25.88 -10.69 -33.99
N ALA A 825 -27.21 -10.53 -34.08
CA ALA A 825 -27.88 -10.16 -35.33
C ALA A 825 -27.54 -8.73 -35.76
N ALA A 826 -27.63 -7.76 -34.85
CA ALA A 826 -27.29 -6.37 -35.11
C ALA A 826 -25.84 -6.21 -35.61
N ARG A 827 -24.89 -6.94 -34.99
CA ARG A 827 -23.48 -6.94 -35.41
C ARG A 827 -23.28 -7.54 -36.80
N ARG A 828 -23.98 -8.62 -37.15
CA ARG A 828 -23.90 -9.21 -38.50
C ARG A 828 -24.44 -8.24 -39.55
N ALA A 829 -25.60 -7.64 -39.29
CA ALA A 829 -26.18 -6.63 -40.17
C ALA A 829 -25.24 -5.43 -40.37
N ALA A 830 -24.60 -4.95 -39.29
CA ALA A 830 -23.60 -3.87 -39.40
C ALA A 830 -22.36 -4.28 -40.22
N LYS A 831 -21.90 -5.53 -40.08
CA LYS A 831 -20.77 -6.06 -40.88
C LYS A 831 -21.14 -6.19 -42.35
N GLU A 832 -22.35 -6.68 -42.66
CA GLU A 832 -22.86 -6.78 -44.04
C GLU A 832 -23.02 -5.41 -44.67
N ALA A 833 -23.58 -4.44 -43.94
CA ALA A 833 -23.68 -3.05 -44.40
C ALA A 833 -22.30 -2.41 -44.65
N ALA A 834 -21.32 -2.67 -43.78
CA ALA A 834 -19.96 -2.18 -43.97
C ALA A 834 -19.26 -2.85 -45.17
N ALA A 835 -19.47 -4.14 -45.40
CA ALA A 835 -18.95 -4.85 -46.56
C ALA A 835 -19.60 -4.34 -47.87
N ALA A 836 -20.91 -4.09 -47.86
CA ALA A 836 -21.61 -3.50 -49.00
C ALA A 836 -21.11 -2.08 -49.29
N ALA A 837 -20.90 -1.25 -48.26
CA ALA A 837 -20.34 0.10 -48.42
C ALA A 837 -18.90 0.08 -48.94
N ALA A 838 -18.07 -0.87 -48.49
CA ALA A 838 -16.70 -1.05 -48.98
C ALA A 838 -16.68 -1.48 -50.46
N ALA A 839 -17.55 -2.40 -50.87
CA ALA A 839 -17.69 -2.81 -52.26
C ALA A 839 -18.12 -1.63 -53.15
N LEU A 840 -19.10 -0.83 -52.71
CA LEU A 840 -19.51 0.39 -53.42
C LEU A 840 -18.38 1.42 -53.53
N ALA A 841 -17.54 1.55 -52.50
CA ALA A 841 -16.38 2.45 -52.52
C ALA A 841 -15.26 1.96 -53.43
N GLU A 842 -15.06 0.64 -53.53
CA GLU A 842 -14.10 0.01 -54.45
C GLU A 842 -14.54 0.20 -55.91
N GLU A 843 -15.83 -0.04 -56.22
CA GLU A 843 -16.43 0.23 -57.54
C GLU A 843 -16.31 1.72 -57.92
N ALA A 844 -16.54 2.64 -56.98
CA ALA A 844 -16.39 4.08 -57.20
C ALA A 844 -14.91 4.50 -57.43
N GLY A 845 -13.96 3.82 -56.78
CA GLY A 845 -12.53 4.08 -56.92
C GLY A 845 -11.91 3.55 -58.21
N GLU A 846 -12.41 2.44 -58.75
CA GLU A 846 -11.98 1.90 -60.05
C GLU A 846 -12.44 2.79 -61.22
N GLY A 847 -13.64 3.37 -61.13
CA GLY A 847 -14.14 4.34 -62.11
C GLY A 847 -13.29 5.60 -62.24
N GLN A 848 -12.57 6.00 -61.19
CA GLN A 848 -11.65 7.15 -61.21
C GLN A 848 -10.22 6.83 -61.66
N ARG A 849 -9.83 5.55 -61.75
CA ARG A 849 -8.50 5.16 -62.28
C ARG A 849 -8.51 4.83 -63.78
N GLY A 850 -9.69 4.66 -64.37
CA GLY A 850 -9.89 4.38 -65.80
C GLY A 850 -10.13 5.61 -66.68
N SER A 851 -10.14 6.82 -66.11
CA SER A 851 -10.20 8.12 -66.78
C SER A 851 -8.88 8.87 -66.59
#